data_AF-A0A925G489-F1
#
_entry.id   AF-A0A925G489-F1
#
_cell.length_a   1.000
_cell.length_b   1.000
_cell.length_c   1.000
_cell.angle_alpha   90.00
_cell.angle_beta   90.00
_cell.angle_gamma   90.00
#
_symmetry.space_group_name_H-M   'P 1'
#
loop_
_entity.id
_entity.type
_entity.pdbx_description
1 polymer ?
#
loop_
_entity_poly.entity_id
_entity_poly.type
_entity_poly.pdbx_seq_one_letter_code
_entity_poly.pdbx_strand_id
1 'polypeptide(L)'
;MKIKVLNQFTITGFLILFLTGCITIKPFYDKSQLTWQKASTPDSALLKYTVFLIGDAGNPDANQQEPTLKLAQSQIFQSKKIKIAGKDSTIYTSSPKDVVMFLGDNIYNTGMPEPDAADRKEKERRIVEQMKIVKDFKGRKIFIPGNHDWNESYPGGLAALNRQEEFVENYLDSNDVFLPSDGCPGPVELQLNNDLVVIVLDSEWWLYKYDKPVAPDNGCTAGTRLEILEQVKDIIIRNRGKHIVIAQHHPLFSNGKHGGYYSFKDYLFPLTLVREQLYIPLPVIGAIYPFMRQYGISRQDLSNKDYQQLKRGLLSILEEEKNVVIATGHEHALQFNKYNDISHIISGAGAKSNGMTKGNDALFAYGTKGFARINYYDNGQSWVEFWEPVGDGTTGKLMYRTPLYAIPPKGPTQVREEKQINYKDSVKVLAAGEQYDASNFKRSFFGEHYRDTWATPVKVNYIDLSTFAGGLTPLKMGGGKQTTSLQLQGKDGNVYQFRTINKDPSTLLPQGFIRTFADDFFQDQISSAHPFGSLIVPDMAKAIGIYYVSPQLVYMPFTRLLGPYIQQVGGKLGTIEARPDEDVSDFKSFGNAKNAISTHKLYEQLRKDNDNEVDQVMYLRARLFDILISDWDRHEDQWRWAEFKKAKGSLYRPIPRDRDQAFTKYDGLLPRLITKAVPDLQSFEYEIKDVAKLSIAARNLDRNFLNKLTRVQWLQIAFEIQTKLTDKVIEDAVRRMPPEVFNISGQEIIAKLKSRRNNLTNAAEEYYAILSKEVTFTGTNKHEFVSIQNKDDHSTLSVYKINSDRKIESKIFERTFFNNETQELNVFAFEGRDSVIVSGDPGKIKVRIVGGEDKDFFADNTTGHRKNIIVYDTDDNESSIKPGKSTKLELSKYESVHSYNRNAFKYDKSSPIPSLDYNVDDGLFIGAGYMLKHYGFRKEPYSYTQLLKGNYAPKTRAHSINYEGNIYSIFGTNKDILLRASFNGPKYTFNYYGQGNSTPNVGDAIDYYRIRSKNLSLTAYFQRRFTQAFAIGIGPGYELYWIEKPANNFLTSPDFFEKKDLNNPSRFGVIRSYANIDFVNNTLFPTSGVRWKNEINYFSELNKSHDNFLHLKSDLSFYATPNFNFPVTAAIRLGGAANVGDYKFFQSNFLGNTTNLRGYRNNRFAGRSYLYQNSELRFKVSTFRNYIFTGNVGLFGFYDSGRVYSEQPESDNWHSSYGPGVWINLYNRFLLSGGYGMSKEGNYFSLNSGFSF
;
A
#
# COMPACT_ATOMS: atom_id res chain seq x y z
N MET A 1 -31.51 -27.22 36.55
CA MET A 1 -30.92 -27.39 35.19
C MET A 1 -30.31 -26.10 34.60
N LYS A 2 -30.57 -24.91 35.16
CA LYS A 2 -30.12 -23.59 34.64
C LYS A 2 -28.63 -23.23 34.85
N ILE A 3 -27.90 -23.92 35.73
CA ILE A 3 -26.46 -23.68 35.95
C ILE A 3 -25.58 -24.52 35.00
N LYS A 4 -26.08 -25.65 34.48
CA LYS A 4 -25.30 -26.59 33.65
C LYS A 4 -24.99 -26.06 32.25
N VAL A 5 -25.89 -25.29 31.63
CA VAL A 5 -25.69 -24.79 30.25
C VAL A 5 -24.76 -23.56 30.23
N LEU A 6 -24.90 -22.64 31.20
CA LEU A 6 -23.98 -21.51 31.32
C LEU A 6 -22.58 -21.99 31.69
N ASN A 7 -22.47 -22.93 32.65
CA ASN A 7 -21.21 -23.62 32.93
C ASN A 7 -20.69 -24.37 31.70
N GLN A 8 -21.52 -25.04 30.90
CA GLN A 8 -21.04 -25.70 29.68
C GLN A 8 -20.50 -24.71 28.64
N PHE A 9 -21.09 -23.53 28.44
CA PHE A 9 -20.53 -22.50 27.53
C PHE A 9 -19.28 -21.82 28.10
N THR A 10 -19.22 -21.55 29.41
CA THR A 10 -17.99 -21.02 30.03
C THR A 10 -16.89 -22.07 30.02
N ILE A 11 -17.21 -23.33 30.32
CA ILE A 11 -16.29 -24.47 30.27
C ILE A 11 -15.87 -24.76 28.83
N THR A 12 -16.74 -24.61 27.83
CA THR A 12 -16.39 -24.81 26.41
C THR A 12 -15.54 -23.65 25.87
N GLY A 13 -15.85 -22.40 26.26
CA GLY A 13 -14.99 -21.24 25.99
C GLY A 13 -13.63 -21.33 26.68
N PHE A 14 -13.60 -21.80 27.94
CA PHE A 14 -12.36 -22.13 28.65
C PHE A 14 -11.63 -23.31 28.02
N LEU A 15 -12.33 -24.36 27.58
CA LEU A 15 -11.72 -25.53 26.92
C LEU A 15 -11.10 -25.14 25.57
N ILE A 16 -11.76 -24.27 24.79
CA ILE A 16 -11.22 -23.75 23.53
C ILE A 16 -9.97 -22.90 23.79
N LEU A 17 -9.95 -22.09 24.86
CA LEU A 17 -8.75 -21.37 25.31
C LEU A 17 -7.64 -22.32 25.84
N PHE A 18 -8.01 -23.46 26.43
CA PHE A 18 -7.07 -24.51 26.85
C PHE A 18 -6.47 -25.28 25.66
N LEU A 19 -7.25 -25.49 24.60
CA LEU A 19 -6.82 -26.24 23.41
C LEU A 19 -5.88 -25.44 22.48
N THR A 20 -5.81 -24.10 22.61
CA THR A 20 -4.90 -23.25 21.84
C THR A 20 -3.59 -22.92 22.57
N GLY A 21 -3.43 -23.33 23.83
CA GLY A 21 -2.35 -22.88 24.73
C GLY A 21 -1.10 -23.79 24.84
N CYS A 22 -0.87 -24.75 23.93
CA CYS A 22 0.29 -25.65 24.03
C CYS A 22 1.60 -25.01 23.53
N ILE A 23 2.07 -23.97 24.25
CA ILE A 23 3.40 -23.41 24.07
C ILE A 23 4.42 -24.23 24.87
N THR A 24 5.57 -24.52 24.27
CA THR A 24 6.66 -25.25 24.90
C THR A 24 7.98 -24.47 24.81
N ILE A 25 8.78 -24.61 25.86
CA ILE A 25 10.19 -24.21 25.87
C ILE A 25 11.11 -25.39 25.59
N LYS A 26 10.59 -26.61 25.36
CA LYS A 26 11.40 -27.78 24.97
C LYS A 26 11.60 -27.79 23.44
N PRO A 27 12.69 -28.39 22.93
CA PRO A 27 12.89 -28.47 21.49
C PRO A 27 11.78 -29.33 20.86
N PHE A 28 11.23 -28.82 19.76
CA PHE A 28 10.29 -29.54 18.91
C PHE A 28 11.02 -30.03 17.66
N TYR A 29 10.80 -31.29 17.33
CA TYR A 29 11.27 -31.93 16.11
C TYR A 29 10.05 -32.53 15.41
N ASP A 30 9.89 -32.25 14.11
CA ASP A 30 8.88 -32.93 13.31
C ASP A 30 9.13 -34.45 13.28
N LYS A 31 8.09 -35.25 13.04
CA LYS A 31 8.20 -36.72 12.96
C LYS A 31 9.26 -37.17 11.96
N SER A 32 9.41 -36.44 10.84
CA SER A 32 10.44 -36.72 9.82
C SER A 32 11.86 -36.44 10.28
N GLN A 33 12.04 -35.68 11.37
CA GLN A 33 13.33 -35.18 11.85
C GLN A 33 13.80 -35.84 13.16
N LEU A 34 13.07 -36.82 13.71
CA LEU A 34 13.39 -37.46 15.00
C LEU A 34 14.77 -38.15 15.02
N THR A 35 15.32 -38.51 13.86
CA THR A 35 16.63 -39.18 13.73
C THR A 35 17.74 -38.24 13.26
N TRP A 36 17.58 -36.92 13.43
CA TRP A 36 18.56 -35.92 12.98
C TRP A 36 19.99 -36.17 13.53
N GLN A 37 20.12 -36.81 14.70
CA GLN A 37 21.43 -37.17 15.28
C GLN A 37 22.18 -38.23 14.45
N LYS A 38 21.46 -39.01 13.63
CA LYS A 38 22.04 -39.99 12.70
C LYS A 38 22.41 -39.36 11.35
N ALA A 39 21.95 -38.13 11.07
CA ALA A 39 22.36 -37.43 9.86
C ALA A 39 23.84 -37.11 10.03
N SER A 40 24.71 -37.75 9.27
CA SER A 40 26.14 -37.44 9.22
C SER A 40 26.44 -36.58 8.00
N THR A 41 27.48 -35.75 8.12
CA THR A 41 28.08 -35.09 6.96
C THR A 41 28.74 -36.20 6.14
N PRO A 42 28.93 -36.06 4.82
CA PRO A 42 29.78 -36.99 4.11
C PRO A 42 31.17 -36.94 4.76
N ASP A 43 31.62 -38.03 5.38
CA ASP A 43 32.88 -38.08 6.16
C ASP A 43 34.13 -37.74 5.31
N SER A 44 33.97 -37.67 3.98
CA SER A 44 35.01 -37.33 3.00
C SER A 44 34.91 -35.91 2.40
N ALA A 45 33.90 -35.10 2.75
CA ALA A 45 33.71 -33.77 2.15
C ALA A 45 34.39 -32.66 2.97
N LEU A 46 35.17 -31.80 2.31
CA LEU A 46 35.88 -30.70 2.96
C LEU A 46 34.95 -29.50 3.15
N LEU A 47 34.87 -28.98 4.37
CA LEU A 47 34.16 -27.73 4.68
C LEU A 47 34.87 -26.55 4.00
N LYS A 48 34.18 -25.86 3.09
CA LYS A 48 34.73 -24.72 2.32
C LYS A 48 34.64 -23.40 3.08
N TYR A 49 33.48 -23.11 3.67
CA TYR A 49 33.21 -21.89 4.44
C TYR A 49 31.91 -22.03 5.25
N THR A 50 31.78 -21.16 6.25
CA THR A 50 30.65 -21.12 7.19
C THR A 50 30.00 -19.74 7.20
N VAL A 51 28.67 -19.70 7.29
CA VAL A 51 27.88 -18.49 7.49
C VAL A 51 27.20 -18.56 8.86
N PHE A 52 27.63 -17.71 9.80
CA PHE A 52 27.05 -17.57 11.13
C PHE A 52 25.88 -16.58 11.11
N LEU A 53 24.76 -16.95 11.73
CA LEU A 53 23.52 -16.19 11.74
C LEU A 53 23.14 -15.89 13.20
N ILE A 54 23.13 -14.62 13.59
CA ILE A 54 22.88 -14.19 14.97
C ILE A 54 21.85 -13.05 14.95
N GLY A 55 20.60 -13.28 15.34
CA GLY A 55 19.59 -12.22 15.44
C GLY A 55 19.30 -11.85 16.89
N ASP A 56 18.74 -10.65 17.10
CA ASP A 56 18.20 -10.22 18.39
C ASP A 56 19.23 -10.26 19.54
N ALA A 57 20.42 -9.74 19.26
CA ALA A 57 21.53 -9.66 20.20
C ALA A 57 21.58 -8.32 20.95
N GLY A 58 20.64 -7.39 20.72
CA GLY A 58 20.68 -6.01 21.22
C GLY A 58 20.27 -5.78 22.68
N ASN A 59 20.12 -6.85 23.48
CA ASN A 59 19.85 -6.76 24.91
C ASN A 59 20.75 -7.72 25.72
N PRO A 60 22.08 -7.68 25.54
CA PRO A 60 23.01 -8.55 26.27
C PRO A 60 23.00 -8.25 27.77
N ASP A 61 23.35 -9.27 28.56
CA ASP A 61 23.55 -9.14 30.01
C ASP A 61 24.45 -7.93 30.36
N ALA A 62 24.14 -7.26 31.48
CA ALA A 62 24.87 -6.08 31.93
C ALA A 62 26.18 -6.42 32.67
N ASN A 63 26.23 -7.60 33.31
CA ASN A 63 27.29 -7.97 34.25
C ASN A 63 28.28 -9.00 33.70
N GLN A 64 27.93 -9.67 32.60
CA GLN A 64 28.75 -10.70 31.95
C GLN A 64 28.61 -10.63 30.43
N GLN A 65 29.58 -11.21 29.71
CA GLN A 65 29.45 -11.39 28.27
C GLN A 65 28.28 -12.32 27.98
N GLU A 66 27.43 -11.95 27.02
CA GLU A 66 26.27 -12.76 26.64
C GLU A 66 26.70 -14.18 26.21
N PRO A 67 26.21 -15.26 26.86
CA PRO A 67 26.66 -16.63 26.59
C PRO A 67 26.58 -17.03 25.11
N THR A 68 25.55 -16.58 24.39
CA THR A 68 25.42 -16.83 22.95
C THR A 68 26.55 -16.21 22.14
N LEU A 69 26.91 -14.96 22.45
CA LEU A 69 27.99 -14.24 21.77
C LEU A 69 29.35 -14.85 22.11
N LYS A 70 29.55 -15.29 23.35
CA LYS A 70 30.77 -16.00 23.79
C LYS A 70 30.93 -17.33 23.04
N LEU A 71 29.85 -18.11 22.91
CA LEU A 71 29.87 -19.36 22.16
C LEU A 71 30.15 -19.10 20.68
N ALA A 72 29.46 -18.14 20.07
CA ALA A 72 29.68 -17.78 18.67
C ALA A 72 31.13 -17.37 18.43
N GLN A 73 31.70 -16.52 19.31
CA GLN A 73 33.11 -16.14 19.26
C GLN A 73 34.04 -17.35 19.30
N SER A 74 33.79 -18.32 20.19
CA SER A 74 34.62 -19.54 20.28
C SER A 74 34.57 -20.42 19.02
N GLN A 75 33.47 -20.36 18.25
CA GLN A 75 33.33 -21.12 17.00
C GLN A 75 33.85 -20.37 15.78
N ILE A 76 33.79 -19.03 15.80
CA ILE A 76 34.36 -18.16 14.77
C ILE A 76 35.90 -18.22 14.80
N PHE A 77 36.48 -18.27 16.01
CA PHE A 77 37.91 -18.30 16.22
C PHE A 77 38.40 -19.70 16.60
N GLN A 78 38.93 -20.43 15.62
CA GLN A 78 39.54 -21.73 15.88
C GLN A 78 40.85 -21.58 16.64
N SER A 79 41.02 -22.35 17.72
CA SER A 79 42.25 -22.35 18.50
C SER A 79 43.22 -23.41 18.01
N LYS A 80 44.47 -23.01 17.77
CA LYS A 80 45.58 -23.91 17.46
C LYS A 80 46.65 -23.76 18.53
N LYS A 81 46.95 -24.86 19.24
CA LYS A 81 48.11 -24.92 20.13
C LYS A 81 49.37 -25.01 19.28
N ILE A 82 50.29 -24.07 19.46
CA ILE A 82 51.61 -24.07 18.86
C ILE A 82 52.67 -23.88 19.94
N LYS A 83 53.89 -24.35 19.69
CA LYS A 83 55.03 -24.09 20.58
C LYS A 83 55.82 -22.91 20.03
N ILE A 84 55.86 -21.80 20.77
CA ILE A 84 56.75 -20.67 20.49
C ILE A 84 57.86 -20.69 21.53
N ALA A 85 59.11 -20.83 21.10
CA ALA A 85 60.29 -20.86 21.98
C ALA A 85 60.18 -21.84 23.17
N GLY A 86 59.61 -23.03 22.92
CA GLY A 86 59.44 -24.08 23.95
C GLY A 86 58.26 -23.88 24.91
N LYS A 87 57.50 -22.79 24.81
CA LYS A 87 56.27 -22.57 25.58
C LYS A 87 55.03 -22.86 24.74
N ASP A 88 54.08 -23.60 25.31
CA ASP A 88 52.78 -23.81 24.69
C ASP A 88 52.05 -22.46 24.60
N SER A 89 51.62 -22.09 23.40
CA SER A 89 50.88 -20.87 23.10
C SER A 89 49.67 -21.23 22.25
N THR A 90 48.51 -20.63 22.54
CA THR A 90 47.29 -20.84 21.76
C THR A 90 47.08 -19.65 20.84
N ILE A 91 47.10 -19.87 19.52
CA ILE A 91 46.71 -18.85 18.54
C ILE A 91 45.26 -19.08 18.15
N TYR A 92 44.47 -18.02 18.14
CA TYR A 92 43.12 -17.99 17.60
C TYR A 92 43.16 -17.49 16.16
N THR A 93 42.60 -18.26 15.23
CA THR A 93 42.54 -17.91 13.81
C THR A 93 41.10 -17.99 13.30
N SER A 94 40.71 -17.05 12.44
CA SER A 94 39.44 -17.06 11.72
C SER A 94 39.67 -17.16 10.21
N SER A 95 38.73 -17.75 9.49
CA SER A 95 38.77 -17.90 8.04
C SER A 95 38.34 -16.60 7.34
N PRO A 96 39.09 -16.10 6.33
CA PRO A 96 38.64 -14.96 5.53
C PRO A 96 37.46 -15.29 4.60
N LYS A 97 37.09 -16.57 4.47
CA LYS A 97 35.96 -17.02 3.64
C LYS A 97 34.64 -17.11 4.40
N ASP A 98 34.70 -17.08 5.73
CA ASP A 98 33.51 -17.21 6.57
C ASP A 98 32.78 -15.86 6.67
N VAL A 99 31.51 -15.91 7.05
CA VAL A 99 30.67 -14.72 7.21
C VAL A 99 29.97 -14.75 8.55
N VAL A 100 29.91 -13.59 9.22
CA VAL A 100 29.11 -13.40 10.43
C VAL A 100 28.06 -12.34 10.15
N MET A 101 26.79 -12.71 10.30
CA MET A 101 25.64 -11.83 10.07
C MET A 101 24.84 -11.62 11.35
N PHE A 102 24.71 -10.36 11.76
CA PHE A 102 23.76 -9.92 12.75
C PHE A 102 22.43 -9.56 12.06
N LEU A 103 21.35 -10.28 12.38
CA LEU A 103 20.08 -10.27 11.64
C LEU A 103 19.05 -9.27 12.21
N GLY A 104 19.49 -8.13 12.73
CA GLY A 104 18.61 -7.07 13.26
C GLY A 104 18.30 -7.15 14.74
N ASP A 105 17.71 -6.05 15.22
CA ASP A 105 17.51 -5.73 16.63
C ASP A 105 18.83 -5.75 17.40
N ASN A 106 19.78 -4.97 16.87
CA ASN A 106 21.13 -4.86 17.42
C ASN A 106 21.16 -3.96 18.66
N ILE A 107 20.12 -3.14 18.91
CA ILE A 107 19.96 -2.32 20.12
C ILE A 107 18.50 -2.33 20.61
N TYR A 108 18.27 -2.42 21.92
CA TYR A 108 16.95 -2.32 22.56
C TYR A 108 16.79 -1.11 23.50
N ASN A 109 15.57 -0.62 23.79
CA ASN A 109 14.30 -0.87 23.09
C ASN A 109 14.06 0.10 21.91
N THR A 110 14.91 1.11 21.79
CA THR A 110 14.91 2.14 20.75
C THR A 110 16.31 2.21 20.15
N GLY A 111 16.42 2.70 18.92
CA GLY A 111 17.67 2.81 18.17
C GLY A 111 18.67 3.77 18.80
N MET A 112 19.78 4.00 18.11
CA MET A 112 20.86 4.82 18.64
C MET A 112 20.41 6.29 18.86
N PRO A 113 20.41 6.81 20.10
CA PRO A 113 19.97 8.18 20.38
C PRO A 113 21.08 9.21 20.08
N GLU A 114 20.77 10.49 20.25
CA GLU A 114 21.74 11.59 20.12
C GLU A 114 22.91 11.44 21.11
N PRO A 115 24.10 12.00 20.80
CA PRO A 115 25.30 11.85 21.63
C PRO A 115 25.15 12.30 23.09
N ASP A 116 24.28 13.26 23.38
CA ASP A 116 24.03 13.83 24.71
C ASP A 116 22.83 13.20 25.44
N ALA A 117 22.12 12.26 24.81
CA ALA A 117 20.98 11.58 25.41
C ALA A 117 21.40 10.74 26.63
N ALA A 118 20.55 10.73 27.66
CA ALA A 118 20.84 10.08 28.94
C ALA A 118 21.08 8.56 28.83
N ASP A 119 20.48 7.89 27.84
CA ASP A 119 20.62 6.45 27.61
C ASP A 119 21.70 6.07 26.57
N ARG A 120 22.38 7.04 25.95
CA ARG A 120 23.40 6.82 24.89
C ARG A 120 24.46 5.79 25.29
N LYS A 121 25.06 5.93 26.48
CA LYS A 121 26.13 5.03 26.96
C LYS A 121 25.69 3.56 27.06
N GLU A 122 24.45 3.32 27.47
CA GLU A 122 23.92 1.96 27.58
C GLU A 122 23.67 1.35 26.19
N LYS A 123 23.24 2.16 25.22
CA LYS A 123 23.03 1.74 23.83
C LYS A 123 24.35 1.35 23.16
N GLU A 124 25.38 2.16 23.37
CA GLU A 124 26.75 1.87 22.91
C GLU A 124 27.29 0.58 23.55
N ARG A 125 27.13 0.39 24.86
CA ARG A 125 27.55 -0.84 25.55
C ARG A 125 26.95 -2.08 24.88
N ARG A 126 25.66 -2.06 24.56
CA ARG A 126 24.92 -3.21 23.97
C ARG A 126 25.44 -3.59 22.58
N ILE A 127 25.64 -2.61 21.70
CA ILE A 127 26.14 -2.89 20.34
C ILE A 127 27.63 -3.21 20.34
N VAL A 128 28.42 -2.63 21.25
CA VAL A 128 29.85 -2.95 21.41
C VAL A 128 30.07 -4.42 21.79
N GLU A 129 29.20 -5.03 22.60
CA GLU A 129 29.31 -6.48 22.91
C GLU A 129 29.25 -7.37 21.65
N GLN A 130 28.45 -6.98 20.65
CA GLN A 130 28.35 -7.67 19.37
C GLN A 130 29.58 -7.38 18.49
N MET A 131 30.01 -6.12 18.41
CA MET A 131 31.17 -5.74 17.59
C MET A 131 32.48 -6.33 18.10
N LYS A 132 32.66 -6.48 19.42
CA LYS A 132 33.84 -7.11 20.02
C LYS A 132 34.10 -8.51 19.50
N ILE A 133 33.06 -9.32 19.26
CA ILE A 133 33.24 -10.71 18.81
C ILE A 133 33.62 -10.82 17.33
N VAL A 134 33.51 -9.74 16.55
CA VAL A 134 33.87 -9.70 15.12
C VAL A 134 34.99 -8.71 14.80
N LYS A 135 35.52 -7.98 15.79
CA LYS A 135 36.56 -6.95 15.57
C LYS A 135 37.76 -7.51 14.81
N ASP A 136 38.34 -8.60 15.32
CA ASP A 136 39.50 -9.27 14.71
C ASP A 136 39.13 -10.41 13.73
N PHE A 137 37.85 -10.50 13.36
CA PHE A 137 37.39 -11.49 12.39
C PHE A 137 37.84 -11.09 10.98
N LYS A 138 38.50 -12.02 10.27
CA LYS A 138 39.07 -11.77 8.94
C LYS A 138 38.07 -11.91 7.79
N GLY A 139 36.93 -12.54 8.03
CA GLY A 139 35.88 -12.75 7.03
C GLY A 139 34.90 -11.59 6.93
N ARG A 140 33.77 -11.80 6.24
CA ARG A 140 32.76 -10.74 6.03
C ARG A 140 31.90 -10.53 7.27
N LYS A 141 31.77 -9.28 7.71
CA LYS A 141 30.92 -8.86 8.84
C LYS A 141 29.70 -8.14 8.26
N ILE A 142 28.50 -8.48 8.70
CA ILE A 142 27.26 -7.84 8.23
C ILE A 142 26.35 -7.59 9.43
N PHE A 143 25.88 -6.36 9.58
CA PHE A 143 24.85 -5.93 10.52
C PHE A 143 23.65 -5.46 9.73
N ILE A 144 22.53 -6.17 9.89
CA ILE A 144 21.25 -5.83 9.27
C ILE A 144 20.41 -5.10 10.32
N PRO A 145 19.65 -4.06 9.99
CA PRO A 145 18.76 -3.41 10.96
C PRO A 145 17.45 -4.18 11.18
N GLY A 146 16.94 -4.09 12.40
CA GLY A 146 15.60 -4.51 12.81
C GLY A 146 14.70 -3.35 13.22
N ASN A 147 13.50 -3.65 13.69
CA ASN A 147 12.52 -2.62 14.05
C ASN A 147 12.96 -1.77 15.25
N HIS A 148 13.73 -2.35 16.18
CA HIS A 148 14.25 -1.59 17.32
C HIS A 148 15.36 -0.62 16.91
N ASP A 149 16.19 -0.99 15.92
CA ASP A 149 17.21 -0.11 15.35
C ASP A 149 16.57 1.11 14.65
N TRP A 150 15.41 0.90 13.99
CA TRP A 150 14.52 1.95 13.45
C TRP A 150 13.68 2.69 14.51
N ASN A 151 14.24 2.89 15.71
CA ASN A 151 13.57 3.56 16.81
C ASN A 151 12.20 2.96 17.17
N GLU A 152 12.09 1.63 17.21
CA GLU A 152 10.84 0.90 17.49
C GLU A 152 9.70 1.27 16.51
N SER A 153 10.06 1.54 15.25
CA SER A 153 9.15 2.02 14.20
C SER A 153 8.43 3.34 14.53
N TYR A 154 8.94 4.14 15.48
CA TYR A 154 8.44 5.49 15.80
C TYR A 154 9.07 6.57 14.89
N PRO A 155 8.55 7.81 14.86
CA PRO A 155 9.18 8.91 14.13
C PRO A 155 10.66 9.10 14.51
N GLY A 156 11.48 9.58 13.58
CA GLY A 156 12.93 9.74 13.78
C GLY A 156 13.76 8.47 13.61
N GLY A 157 13.16 7.35 13.16
CA GLY A 157 13.84 6.07 12.95
C GLY A 157 15.05 6.14 12.00
N LEU A 158 14.95 6.90 10.91
CA LEU A 158 16.06 7.07 9.95
C LEU A 158 17.29 7.72 10.60
N ALA A 159 17.09 8.78 11.39
CA ALA A 159 18.19 9.45 12.07
C ALA A 159 18.87 8.55 13.12
N ALA A 160 18.07 7.77 13.86
CA ALA A 160 18.59 6.79 14.81
C ALA A 160 19.39 5.69 14.12
N LEU A 161 18.91 5.23 12.97
CA LEU A 161 19.59 4.23 12.16
C LEU A 161 20.93 4.73 11.62
N ASN A 162 20.96 5.93 11.03
CA ASN A 162 22.20 6.50 10.47
C ASN A 162 23.27 6.72 11.55
N ARG A 163 22.88 7.17 12.76
CA ARG A 163 23.82 7.25 13.89
C ARG A 163 24.35 5.90 14.34
N GLN A 164 23.53 4.86 14.24
CA GLN A 164 23.92 3.49 14.58
C GLN A 164 24.89 2.93 13.55
N GLU A 165 24.60 3.11 12.27
CA GLU A 165 25.49 2.77 11.14
C GLU A 165 26.85 3.45 11.31
N GLU A 166 26.88 4.78 11.45
CA GLU A 166 28.12 5.54 11.65
C GLU A 166 28.92 5.01 12.86
N PHE A 167 28.25 4.68 13.96
CA PHE A 167 28.91 4.15 15.14
C PHE A 167 29.55 2.77 14.90
N VAL A 168 28.84 1.87 14.19
CA VAL A 168 29.32 0.52 13.88
C VAL A 168 30.51 0.57 12.92
N GLU A 169 30.41 1.36 11.87
CA GLU A 169 31.45 1.50 10.85
C GLU A 169 32.73 2.10 11.44
N ASN A 170 32.60 3.15 12.26
CA ASN A 170 33.72 3.76 12.97
C ASN A 170 34.40 2.79 13.95
N TYR A 171 33.64 1.96 14.67
CA TYR A 171 34.21 1.01 15.64
C TYR A 171 34.96 -0.15 14.94
N LEU A 172 34.44 -0.61 13.80
CA LEU A 172 34.97 -1.75 13.04
C LEU A 172 35.97 -1.35 11.95
N ASP A 173 36.16 -0.05 11.69
CA ASP A 173 37.03 0.52 10.66
C ASP A 173 36.70 -0.01 9.26
N SER A 174 35.40 0.00 8.91
CA SER A 174 34.87 -0.57 7.66
C SER A 174 33.53 0.05 7.31
N ASN A 175 33.41 0.67 6.12
CA ASN A 175 32.21 1.39 5.65
C ASN A 175 31.20 0.49 4.90
N ASP A 176 31.29 -0.83 5.08
CA ASP A 176 30.50 -1.81 4.31
C ASP A 176 30.02 -2.98 5.17
N VAL A 177 29.89 -2.72 6.48
CA VAL A 177 29.47 -3.70 7.49
C VAL A 177 28.03 -3.52 7.92
N PHE A 178 27.46 -2.32 7.88
CA PHE A 178 26.05 -2.07 8.20
C PHE A 178 25.25 -2.01 6.90
N LEU A 179 24.39 -3.00 6.65
CA LEU A 179 23.75 -3.19 5.34
C LEU A 179 22.24 -3.44 5.47
N PRO A 180 21.42 -2.83 4.60
CA PRO A 180 21.79 -1.82 3.60
C PRO A 180 22.15 -0.46 4.24
N SER A 181 23.06 0.28 3.62
CA SER A 181 23.54 1.58 4.11
C SER A 181 22.53 2.71 3.93
N ASP A 182 22.71 3.79 4.68
CA ASP A 182 21.95 5.04 4.66
C ASP A 182 20.43 4.87 4.85
N GLY A 183 20.02 3.77 5.48
CA GLY A 183 18.62 3.37 5.66
C GLY A 183 17.91 2.92 4.40
N CYS A 184 18.64 2.54 3.36
CA CYS A 184 18.06 2.04 2.12
C CYS A 184 17.38 0.67 2.29
N PRO A 185 16.38 0.34 1.43
CA PRO A 185 15.69 -0.95 1.51
C PRO A 185 16.54 -2.18 1.10
N GLY A 186 17.63 -1.98 0.37
CA GLY A 186 18.23 -3.02 -0.46
C GLY A 186 17.38 -3.33 -1.71
N PRO A 187 17.64 -4.45 -2.42
CA PRO A 187 18.63 -5.49 -2.11
C PRO A 187 20.09 -5.07 -2.33
N VAL A 188 20.95 -5.42 -1.38
CA VAL A 188 22.41 -5.38 -1.58
C VAL A 188 22.89 -6.78 -1.98
N GLU A 189 23.45 -6.91 -3.19
CA GLU A 189 24.06 -8.16 -3.67
C GLU A 189 25.53 -8.23 -3.23
N LEU A 190 25.87 -9.24 -2.42
CA LEU A 190 27.23 -9.52 -1.99
C LEU A 190 27.68 -10.85 -2.61
N GLN A 191 28.59 -10.79 -3.58
CA GLN A 191 29.28 -11.98 -4.08
C GLN A 191 30.45 -12.31 -3.17
N LEU A 192 30.23 -13.21 -2.22
CA LEU A 192 31.24 -13.59 -1.23
C LEU A 192 32.31 -14.49 -1.84
N ASN A 193 31.93 -15.34 -2.79
CA ASN A 193 32.84 -16.15 -3.60
C ASN A 193 32.15 -16.60 -4.90
N ASN A 194 32.82 -17.43 -5.69
CA ASN A 194 32.33 -17.90 -6.99
C ASN A 194 30.98 -18.67 -6.92
N ASP A 195 30.69 -19.28 -5.76
CA ASP A 195 29.56 -20.19 -5.58
C ASP A 195 28.55 -19.71 -4.51
N LEU A 196 28.82 -18.66 -3.72
CA LEU A 196 27.91 -18.12 -2.68
C LEU A 196 27.62 -16.63 -2.89
N VAL A 197 26.32 -16.30 -2.86
CA VAL A 197 25.79 -14.94 -2.92
C VAL A 197 24.89 -14.69 -1.72
N VAL A 198 25.11 -13.56 -1.04
CA VAL A 198 24.21 -13.05 0.00
C VAL A 198 23.45 -11.86 -0.56
N ILE A 199 22.13 -11.84 -0.35
CA ILE A 199 21.23 -10.74 -0.70
C ILE A 199 20.71 -10.16 0.61
N VAL A 200 21.10 -8.92 0.94
CA VAL A 200 20.68 -8.26 2.17
C VAL A 200 19.49 -7.33 1.90
N LEU A 201 18.45 -7.43 2.73
CA LEU A 201 17.24 -6.61 2.67
C LEU A 201 16.95 -5.95 4.02
N ASP A 202 16.62 -4.66 4.00
CA ASP A 202 15.98 -4.01 5.14
C ASP A 202 14.47 -4.25 5.08
N SER A 203 14.06 -5.31 5.76
CA SER A 203 12.63 -5.64 5.88
C SER A 203 11.84 -4.65 6.75
N GLU A 204 12.48 -3.90 7.65
CA GLU A 204 11.76 -2.88 8.44
C GLU A 204 11.46 -1.65 7.58
N TRP A 205 12.34 -1.26 6.66
CA TRP A 205 12.04 -0.23 5.67
C TRP A 205 10.70 -0.48 4.96
N TRP A 206 10.41 -1.76 4.64
CA TRP A 206 9.14 -2.16 4.02
C TRP A 206 7.93 -1.86 4.91
N LEU A 207 8.05 -2.07 6.23
CA LEU A 207 6.99 -1.96 7.23
C LEU A 207 6.86 -0.55 7.84
N TYR A 208 7.93 0.25 7.79
CA TYR A 208 8.01 1.59 8.35
C TYR A 208 7.09 2.58 7.63
N LYS A 209 6.39 3.45 8.39
CA LYS A 209 5.35 4.38 7.89
C LYS A 209 5.76 5.84 7.79
N TYR A 210 6.84 6.23 8.45
CA TYR A 210 7.30 7.61 8.47
C TYR A 210 8.33 7.83 7.36
N ASP A 211 8.96 9.00 7.37
CA ASP A 211 9.95 9.39 6.39
C ASP A 211 11.13 8.41 6.38
N LYS A 212 11.42 7.91 5.19
CA LYS A 212 12.46 6.91 4.90
C LYS A 212 13.00 7.19 3.51
N PRO A 213 14.28 6.86 3.25
CA PRO A 213 14.90 7.17 1.98
C PRO A 213 14.30 6.29 0.88
N VAL A 214 14.09 6.85 -0.29
CA VAL A 214 13.59 6.16 -1.48
C VAL A 214 14.54 6.48 -2.62
N ALA A 215 14.83 5.51 -3.48
CA ALA A 215 15.75 5.78 -4.58
C ALA A 215 15.36 7.00 -5.42
N PRO A 216 16.35 7.75 -5.94
CA PRO A 216 17.78 7.72 -5.62
C PRO A 216 18.23 8.49 -4.37
N ASP A 217 17.33 8.93 -3.47
CA ASP A 217 17.72 9.58 -2.20
C ASP A 217 18.71 8.68 -1.47
N ASN A 218 19.74 9.29 -0.88
CA ASN A 218 20.75 8.60 -0.07
C ASN A 218 21.40 7.40 -0.78
N GLY A 219 21.54 7.44 -2.11
CA GLY A 219 22.18 6.35 -2.86
C GLY A 219 21.33 5.07 -2.99
N CYS A 220 20.05 5.10 -2.57
CA CYS A 220 19.19 3.92 -2.65
C CYS A 220 18.94 3.48 -4.10
N THR A 221 18.79 2.17 -4.31
CA THR A 221 18.52 1.59 -5.63
C THR A 221 17.04 1.36 -5.91
N ALA A 222 16.20 1.21 -4.87
CA ALA A 222 14.74 1.05 -4.99
C ALA A 222 13.97 2.18 -4.27
N GLY A 223 12.99 2.76 -4.95
CA GLY A 223 12.08 3.79 -4.42
C GLY A 223 10.68 3.25 -4.10
N THR A 224 10.36 2.05 -4.55
CA THR A 224 9.08 1.40 -4.28
C THR A 224 9.25 -0.04 -3.81
N ARG A 225 8.26 -0.54 -3.05
CA ARG A 225 8.18 -1.95 -2.63
C ARG A 225 8.29 -2.93 -3.79
N LEU A 226 7.80 -2.55 -4.97
CA LEU A 226 7.91 -3.41 -6.15
C LEU A 226 9.32 -3.43 -6.73
N GLU A 227 9.99 -2.28 -6.83
CA GLU A 227 11.36 -2.24 -7.35
C GLU A 227 12.31 -3.11 -6.53
N ILE A 228 12.09 -3.21 -5.21
CA ILE A 228 12.81 -4.18 -4.35
C ILE A 228 12.62 -5.60 -4.89
N LEU A 229 11.38 -6.01 -5.15
CA LEU A 229 11.06 -7.35 -5.66
C LEU A 229 11.65 -7.60 -7.06
N GLU A 230 11.60 -6.60 -7.96
CA GLU A 230 12.19 -6.70 -9.30
C GLU A 230 13.71 -6.84 -9.24
N GLN A 231 14.37 -6.08 -8.36
CA GLN A 231 15.82 -6.17 -8.15
C GLN A 231 16.22 -7.51 -7.53
N VAL A 232 15.47 -8.01 -6.54
CA VAL A 232 15.69 -9.36 -5.99
C VAL A 232 15.57 -10.41 -7.10
N LYS A 233 14.55 -10.33 -7.96
CA LYS A 233 14.37 -11.24 -9.09
C LYS A 233 15.54 -11.19 -10.09
N ASP A 234 16.03 -10.00 -10.43
CA ASP A 234 17.22 -9.83 -11.29
C ASP A 234 18.46 -10.49 -10.68
N ILE A 235 18.74 -10.24 -9.40
CA ILE A 235 19.87 -10.82 -8.67
C ILE A 235 19.76 -12.35 -8.65
N ILE A 236 18.56 -12.89 -8.41
CA ILE A 236 18.31 -14.34 -8.44
C ILE A 236 18.60 -14.91 -9.83
N ILE A 237 18.10 -14.31 -10.91
CA ILE A 237 18.33 -14.76 -12.29
C ILE A 237 19.83 -14.77 -12.63
N ARG A 238 20.57 -13.71 -12.27
CA ARG A 238 22.02 -13.61 -12.49
C ARG A 238 22.82 -14.69 -11.77
N ASN A 239 22.33 -15.14 -10.63
CA ASN A 239 23.05 -16.04 -9.73
C ASN A 239 22.46 -17.46 -9.69
N ARG A 240 21.60 -17.81 -10.65
CA ARG A 240 21.08 -19.18 -10.80
C ARG A 240 22.23 -20.20 -10.85
N GLY A 241 22.08 -21.26 -10.06
CA GLY A 241 23.10 -22.30 -9.93
C GLY A 241 24.20 -22.00 -8.90
N LYS A 242 24.16 -20.87 -8.20
CA LYS A 242 24.96 -20.60 -6.98
C LYS A 242 24.16 -20.90 -5.72
N HIS A 243 24.83 -20.94 -4.57
CA HIS A 243 24.22 -20.88 -3.26
C HIS A 243 23.74 -19.45 -3.02
N ILE A 244 22.46 -19.28 -2.69
CA ILE A 244 21.89 -17.96 -2.44
C ILE A 244 21.34 -17.91 -1.01
N VAL A 245 21.74 -16.89 -0.25
CA VAL A 245 21.21 -16.59 1.08
C VAL A 245 20.58 -15.21 1.06
N ILE A 246 19.28 -15.13 1.29
CA ILE A 246 18.57 -13.86 1.49
C ILE A 246 18.53 -13.60 3.00
N ALA A 247 19.19 -12.54 3.45
CA ALA A 247 19.28 -12.15 4.84
C ALA A 247 18.43 -10.89 5.10
N GLN A 248 17.53 -10.97 6.08
CA GLN A 248 16.67 -9.85 6.50
C GLN A 248 16.28 -10.03 7.97
N HIS A 249 15.69 -9.01 8.60
CA HIS A 249 15.25 -9.14 9.98
C HIS A 249 13.96 -9.98 10.13
N HIS A 250 12.92 -9.66 9.34
CA HIS A 250 11.57 -10.19 9.50
C HIS A 250 11.38 -11.60 8.88
N PRO A 251 10.97 -12.63 9.66
CA PRO A 251 10.73 -14.00 9.19
C PRO A 251 9.54 -14.11 8.21
N LEU A 252 9.55 -15.05 7.28
CA LEU A 252 8.36 -15.31 6.43
C LEU A 252 7.37 -16.30 7.06
N PHE A 253 7.85 -17.12 7.98
CA PHE A 253 7.09 -18.09 8.76
C PHE A 253 7.56 -17.99 10.21
N SER A 254 6.67 -18.12 11.19
CA SER A 254 7.08 -18.17 12.60
C SER A 254 6.06 -18.95 13.41
N ASN A 255 6.54 -19.73 14.37
CA ASN A 255 5.75 -20.45 15.36
C ASN A 255 5.67 -19.75 16.72
N GLY A 256 6.11 -18.50 16.80
CA GLY A 256 6.17 -17.72 18.03
C GLY A 256 5.17 -16.56 18.11
N LYS A 257 5.47 -15.60 18.98
CA LYS A 257 4.53 -14.50 19.29
C LYS A 257 4.29 -13.60 18.08
N HIS A 258 5.31 -13.37 17.26
CA HIS A 258 5.20 -12.58 16.03
C HIS A 258 4.48 -13.35 14.91
N GLY A 259 4.46 -14.69 15.01
CA GLY A 259 3.61 -15.56 14.21
C GLY A 259 2.14 -15.57 14.63
N GLY A 260 1.79 -14.88 15.73
CA GLY A 260 0.43 -14.84 16.27
C GLY A 260 0.14 -16.00 17.24
N TYR A 261 1.14 -16.63 17.85
CA TYR A 261 0.93 -17.70 18.83
C TYR A 261 1.18 -17.19 20.26
N TYR A 262 0.14 -17.22 21.11
CA TYR A 262 0.16 -16.66 22.47
C TYR A 262 -0.17 -17.73 23.52
N SER A 263 0.41 -17.59 24.72
CA SER A 263 0.17 -18.47 25.86
C SER A 263 -1.10 -18.07 26.61
N PHE A 264 -1.64 -18.98 27.43
CA PHE A 264 -2.75 -18.63 28.33
C PHE A 264 -2.41 -17.44 29.25
N LYS A 265 -1.16 -17.34 29.69
CA LYS A 265 -0.65 -16.19 30.45
C LYS A 265 -0.83 -14.88 29.67
N ASP A 266 -0.55 -14.88 28.38
CA ASP A 266 -0.65 -13.67 27.54
C ASP A 266 -2.11 -13.21 27.38
N TYR A 267 -3.07 -14.14 27.35
CA TYR A 267 -4.50 -13.80 27.32
C TYR A 267 -5.04 -13.28 28.66
N LEU A 268 -4.52 -13.81 29.78
CA LEU A 268 -4.94 -13.41 31.13
C LEU A 268 -4.25 -12.10 31.58
N PHE A 269 -3.00 -11.90 31.19
CA PHE A 269 -2.14 -10.77 31.56
C PHE A 269 -1.58 -10.07 30.30
N PRO A 270 -2.44 -9.49 29.43
CA PRO A 270 -2.02 -8.95 28.14
C PRO A 270 -1.05 -7.78 28.24
N LEU A 271 -1.05 -7.05 29.35
CA LEU A 271 -0.13 -5.93 29.55
C LEU A 271 1.32 -6.40 29.66
N THR A 272 1.56 -7.68 29.95
CA THR A 272 2.90 -8.29 29.89
C THR A 272 3.48 -8.33 28.47
N LEU A 273 2.63 -8.26 27.43
CA LEU A 273 3.05 -8.14 26.03
C LEU A 273 3.48 -6.71 25.66
N VAL A 274 3.11 -5.71 26.47
CA VAL A 274 3.50 -4.30 26.29
C VAL A 274 4.70 -3.97 27.19
N ARG A 275 4.65 -4.41 28.46
CA ARG A 275 5.76 -4.34 29.41
C ARG A 275 5.76 -5.58 30.27
N GLU A 276 6.86 -6.33 30.25
CA GLU A 276 6.99 -7.66 30.88
C GLU A 276 6.63 -7.70 32.38
N GLN A 277 6.71 -6.56 33.07
CA GLN A 277 6.46 -6.44 34.51
C GLN A 277 4.97 -6.19 34.87
N LEU A 278 4.09 -5.93 33.90
CA LEU A 278 2.68 -5.57 34.17
C LEU A 278 1.75 -6.79 34.26
N TYR A 279 1.84 -7.53 35.36
CA TYR A 279 0.97 -8.68 35.67
C TYR A 279 -0.40 -8.26 36.22
N ILE A 280 -1.18 -7.53 35.42
CA ILE A 280 -2.55 -7.13 35.78
C ILE A 280 -3.54 -8.08 35.09
N PRO A 281 -4.34 -8.87 35.84
CA PRO A 281 -5.28 -9.80 35.23
C PRO A 281 -6.45 -9.04 34.62
N LEU A 282 -6.66 -9.22 33.31
CA LEU A 282 -7.76 -8.60 32.57
C LEU A 282 -8.56 -9.71 31.87
N PRO A 283 -9.35 -10.52 32.58
CA PRO A 283 -10.14 -11.58 31.96
C PRO A 283 -11.14 -11.00 30.94
N VAL A 284 -11.35 -11.69 29.82
CA VAL A 284 -12.23 -11.30 28.70
C VAL A 284 -11.75 -10.06 27.92
N ILE A 285 -11.59 -8.91 28.58
CA ILE A 285 -11.13 -7.65 27.95
C ILE A 285 -9.66 -7.76 27.53
N GLY A 286 -8.84 -8.42 28.34
CA GLY A 286 -7.42 -8.53 28.07
C GLY A 286 -7.08 -9.42 26.89
N ALA A 287 -7.93 -10.41 26.61
CA ALA A 287 -7.79 -11.27 25.43
C ALA A 287 -7.88 -10.48 24.11
N ILE A 288 -8.52 -9.30 24.13
CA ILE A 288 -8.64 -8.42 22.96
C ILE A 288 -7.26 -8.06 22.42
N TYR A 289 -6.25 -7.80 23.26
CA TYR A 289 -4.93 -7.35 22.78
C TYR A 289 -4.11 -8.44 22.05
N PRO A 290 -3.95 -9.68 22.57
CA PRO A 290 -3.40 -10.79 21.80
C PRO A 290 -4.18 -11.06 20.51
N PHE A 291 -5.52 -11.06 20.54
CA PHE A 291 -6.33 -11.22 19.32
C PHE A 291 -6.07 -10.10 18.30
N MET A 292 -6.01 -8.86 18.77
CA MET A 292 -5.66 -7.70 17.97
C MET A 292 -4.32 -7.88 17.24
N ARG A 293 -3.31 -8.40 17.92
CA ARG A 293 -2.00 -8.73 17.32
C ARG A 293 -2.08 -9.92 16.35
N GLN A 294 -2.81 -11.00 16.67
CA GLN A 294 -3.09 -12.11 15.73
C GLN A 294 -3.76 -11.64 14.43
N TYR A 295 -4.41 -10.48 14.44
CA TYR A 295 -5.17 -9.95 13.32
C TYR A 295 -4.59 -8.68 12.70
N GLY A 296 -3.30 -8.40 12.91
CA GLY A 296 -2.53 -7.52 12.05
C GLY A 296 -2.45 -6.06 12.51
N ILE A 297 -2.77 -5.77 13.77
CA ILE A 297 -2.62 -4.41 14.32
C ILE A 297 -1.16 -4.01 14.48
N SER A 298 -0.32 -4.92 14.94
CA SER A 298 1.12 -4.69 14.93
C SER A 298 1.62 -4.82 13.50
N ARG A 299 2.47 -3.88 13.05
CA ARG A 299 3.18 -4.01 11.77
C ARG A 299 4.27 -5.08 11.83
N GLN A 300 4.75 -5.36 13.03
CA GLN A 300 5.81 -6.29 13.38
C GLN A 300 5.31 -7.74 13.49
N ASP A 301 4.00 -7.99 13.33
CA ASP A 301 3.43 -9.34 13.36
C ASP A 301 3.11 -9.82 11.94
N LEU A 302 3.34 -11.11 11.67
CA LEU A 302 3.13 -11.76 10.37
C LEU A 302 1.69 -11.61 9.84
N SER A 303 0.73 -11.40 10.73
CA SER A 303 -0.68 -11.17 10.40
C SER A 303 -0.96 -9.83 9.71
N ASN A 304 -0.02 -8.88 9.76
CA ASN A 304 -0.16 -7.56 9.17
C ASN A 304 -0.26 -7.59 7.64
N LYS A 305 -1.10 -6.72 7.07
CA LYS A 305 -1.32 -6.64 5.61
C LYS A 305 -0.06 -6.27 4.81
N ASP A 306 0.78 -5.38 5.31
CA ASP A 306 2.00 -4.94 4.60
C ASP A 306 3.10 -6.00 4.70
N TYR A 307 3.20 -6.68 5.84
CA TYR A 307 4.09 -7.83 6.02
C TYR A 307 3.66 -9.01 5.12
N GLN A 308 2.36 -9.29 5.02
CA GLN A 308 1.84 -10.29 4.09
C GLN A 308 2.20 -9.99 2.62
N GLN A 309 2.31 -8.72 2.23
CA GLN A 309 2.77 -8.34 0.88
C GLN A 309 4.25 -8.67 0.68
N LEU A 310 5.11 -8.39 1.67
CA LEU A 310 6.53 -8.78 1.64
C LEU A 310 6.68 -10.30 1.48
N LYS A 311 6.01 -11.06 2.36
CA LYS A 311 6.02 -12.53 2.33
C LYS A 311 5.62 -13.09 0.97
N ARG A 312 4.48 -12.66 0.44
CA ARG A 312 3.97 -13.17 -0.84
C ARG A 312 4.83 -12.73 -2.02
N GLY A 313 5.31 -11.48 -2.01
CA GLY A 313 6.20 -10.96 -3.04
C GLY A 313 7.47 -11.78 -3.15
N LEU A 314 8.18 -11.99 -2.03
CA LEU A 314 9.40 -12.81 -2.02
C LEU A 314 9.12 -14.27 -2.40
N LEU A 315 8.09 -14.92 -1.84
CA LEU A 315 7.78 -16.30 -2.19
C LEU A 315 7.42 -16.48 -3.67
N SER A 316 6.74 -15.51 -4.30
CA SER A 316 6.40 -15.56 -5.73
C SER A 316 7.60 -15.51 -6.67
N ILE A 317 8.73 -14.94 -6.21
CA ILE A 317 9.98 -14.90 -6.99
C ILE A 317 10.74 -16.21 -6.85
N LEU A 318 10.64 -16.84 -5.67
CA LEU A 318 11.50 -17.94 -5.26
C LEU A 318 10.86 -19.33 -5.48
N GLU A 319 9.58 -19.40 -5.86
CA GLU A 319 8.81 -20.65 -5.94
C GLU A 319 9.44 -21.72 -6.86
N GLU A 320 10.15 -21.29 -7.91
CA GLU A 320 10.83 -22.17 -8.88
C GLU A 320 12.32 -22.39 -8.57
N GLU A 321 12.86 -21.75 -7.53
CA GLU A 321 14.29 -21.75 -7.22
C GLU A 321 14.63 -22.77 -6.13
N LYS A 322 15.70 -23.57 -6.36
CA LYS A 322 16.01 -24.75 -5.52
C LYS A 322 17.15 -24.55 -4.51
N ASN A 323 17.98 -23.55 -4.71
CA ASN A 323 19.25 -23.37 -3.97
C ASN A 323 19.23 -22.08 -3.12
N VAL A 324 18.09 -21.78 -2.50
CA VAL A 324 17.85 -20.52 -1.77
C VAL A 324 17.58 -20.79 -0.28
N VAL A 325 18.29 -20.05 0.57
CA VAL A 325 18.04 -19.95 2.01
C VAL A 325 17.54 -18.55 2.34
N ILE A 326 16.54 -18.45 3.20
CA ILE A 326 16.11 -17.19 3.82
C ILE A 326 16.53 -17.23 5.29
N ALA A 327 17.31 -16.25 5.76
CA ALA A 327 17.81 -16.15 7.12
C ALA A 327 17.23 -14.91 7.83
N THR A 328 16.66 -15.10 9.02
CA THR A 328 15.88 -14.06 9.73
C THR A 328 16.07 -14.04 11.24
N GLY A 329 15.76 -12.92 11.90
CA GLY A 329 16.14 -12.63 13.29
C GLY A 329 15.07 -12.05 14.22
N HIS A 330 13.88 -11.68 13.74
CA HIS A 330 12.87 -10.98 14.57
C HIS A 330 12.20 -11.84 15.64
N GLU A 331 12.00 -13.14 15.40
CA GLU A 331 11.36 -13.99 16.42
C GLU A 331 12.39 -14.48 17.44
N HIS A 332 12.06 -14.35 18.73
CA HIS A 332 12.88 -14.73 19.88
C HIS A 332 13.05 -16.25 20.06
N ALA A 333 13.45 -16.97 19.01
CA ALA A 333 13.63 -18.42 19.00
C ALA A 333 14.52 -18.91 17.83
N LEU A 334 14.95 -20.16 17.93
CA LEU A 334 15.62 -20.91 16.85
C LEU A 334 14.59 -21.76 16.10
N GLN A 335 14.46 -21.59 14.78
CA GLN A 335 13.52 -22.38 13.97
C GLN A 335 14.06 -22.72 12.58
N PHE A 336 13.63 -23.87 12.05
CA PHE A 336 13.82 -24.27 10.66
C PHE A 336 12.48 -24.68 10.04
N ASN A 337 12.12 -23.99 8.96
CA ASN A 337 10.92 -24.23 8.16
C ASN A 337 11.33 -24.50 6.71
N LYS A 338 10.52 -25.27 5.97
CA LYS A 338 10.73 -25.50 4.54
C LYS A 338 9.43 -25.23 3.77
N TYR A 339 9.51 -24.41 2.73
CA TYR A 339 8.38 -24.11 1.84
C TYR A 339 8.77 -24.50 0.40
N ASN A 340 8.18 -25.58 -0.12
CA ASN A 340 8.65 -26.25 -1.33
C ASN A 340 10.15 -26.58 -1.22
N ASP A 341 10.99 -26.03 -2.10
CA ASP A 341 12.45 -26.20 -2.07
C ASP A 341 13.18 -25.08 -1.29
N ILE A 342 12.46 -24.06 -0.80
CA ILE A 342 13.05 -22.92 -0.09
C ILE A 342 13.27 -23.26 1.39
N SER A 343 14.50 -23.08 1.86
CA SER A 343 14.88 -23.27 3.26
C SER A 343 14.75 -21.95 4.03
N HIS A 344 14.00 -21.93 5.14
CA HIS A 344 13.84 -20.74 5.98
C HIS A 344 14.37 -20.98 7.40
N ILE A 345 15.35 -20.16 7.79
CA ILE A 345 16.05 -20.22 9.07
C ILE A 345 15.69 -18.98 9.89
N ILE A 346 15.30 -19.21 11.14
CA ILE A 346 15.09 -18.17 12.15
C ILE A 346 16.13 -18.36 13.24
N SER A 347 16.91 -17.32 13.51
CA SER A 347 17.98 -17.33 14.49
C SER A 347 17.94 -16.09 15.39
N GLY A 348 16.74 -15.70 15.81
CA GLY A 348 16.49 -14.47 16.57
C GLY A 348 16.62 -14.63 18.09
N ALA A 349 17.51 -15.48 18.57
CA ALA A 349 17.63 -15.79 20.00
C ALA A 349 19.01 -15.44 20.58
N GLY A 350 19.61 -14.35 20.09
CA GLY A 350 20.92 -13.88 20.51
C GLY A 350 20.99 -13.57 22.01
N ALA A 351 20.06 -12.76 22.49
CA ALA A 351 20.00 -12.32 23.89
C ALA A 351 18.65 -12.57 24.58
N LYS A 352 17.58 -12.83 23.83
CA LYS A 352 16.24 -13.15 24.37
C LYS A 352 15.74 -14.50 23.85
N SER A 353 14.70 -15.02 24.52
CA SER A 353 14.02 -16.23 24.08
C SER A 353 12.55 -16.22 24.52
N ASN A 354 11.67 -16.80 23.71
CA ASN A 354 10.24 -17.00 23.98
C ASN A 354 9.84 -18.45 23.75
N GLY A 355 8.80 -18.91 24.43
CA GLY A 355 8.20 -20.23 24.17
C GLY A 355 7.50 -20.28 22.81
N MET A 356 7.54 -21.45 22.15
CA MET A 356 7.03 -21.67 20.79
C MET A 356 5.86 -22.66 20.75
N THR A 357 5.04 -22.57 19.70
CA THR A 357 4.01 -23.58 19.41
C THR A 357 4.56 -24.72 18.54
N LYS A 358 4.20 -25.96 18.85
CA LYS A 358 4.59 -27.15 18.07
C LYS A 358 3.80 -27.24 16.75
N GLY A 359 4.41 -27.73 15.67
CA GLY A 359 3.73 -27.96 14.38
C GLY A 359 3.85 -26.81 13.38
N ASN A 360 2.78 -26.51 12.62
CA ASN A 360 2.70 -25.41 11.63
C ASN A 360 3.86 -25.36 10.61
N ASP A 361 4.16 -26.48 9.97
CA ASP A 361 5.21 -26.64 8.95
C ASP A 361 6.67 -26.45 9.45
N ALA A 362 6.87 -26.20 10.73
CA ALA A 362 8.20 -26.19 11.34
C ALA A 362 8.77 -27.61 11.41
N LEU A 363 9.99 -27.78 10.89
CA LEU A 363 10.74 -29.03 10.99
C LEU A 363 11.54 -29.09 12.31
N PHE A 364 11.97 -27.93 12.79
CA PHE A 364 12.60 -27.74 14.09
C PHE A 364 12.20 -26.39 14.68
N ALA A 365 11.90 -26.34 15.98
CA ALA A 365 11.66 -25.10 16.71
C ALA A 365 12.09 -25.23 18.17
N TYR A 366 12.80 -24.23 18.70
CA TYR A 366 13.26 -24.21 20.08
C TYR A 366 13.38 -22.79 20.63
N GLY A 367 12.64 -22.51 21.69
CA GLY A 367 12.66 -21.23 22.40
C GLY A 367 13.79 -21.13 23.42
N THR A 368 15.05 -21.16 22.96
CA THR A 368 16.25 -21.02 23.79
C THR A 368 17.18 -19.97 23.21
N LYS A 369 18.10 -19.44 24.03
CA LYS A 369 19.19 -18.58 23.55
C LYS A 369 20.15 -19.38 22.67
N GLY A 370 20.64 -18.80 21.58
CA GLY A 370 21.56 -19.49 20.68
C GLY A 370 21.66 -18.86 19.30
N PHE A 371 22.29 -19.57 18.37
CA PHE A 371 22.47 -19.12 16.99
C PHE A 371 22.44 -20.29 16.00
N ALA A 372 22.30 -19.96 14.71
CA ALA A 372 22.39 -20.91 13.61
C ALA A 372 23.67 -20.68 12.80
N ARG A 373 24.19 -21.74 12.18
CA ARG A 373 25.26 -21.62 11.17
C ARG A 373 24.97 -22.50 9.96
N ILE A 374 25.34 -22.01 8.78
CA ILE A 374 25.23 -22.73 7.52
C ILE A 374 26.64 -23.15 7.08
N ASN A 375 26.83 -24.44 6.87
CA ASN A 375 28.09 -25.05 6.44
C ASN A 375 27.99 -25.43 4.96
N TYR A 376 28.98 -24.99 4.16
CA TYR A 376 29.06 -25.30 2.73
C TYR A 376 30.25 -26.20 2.44
N TYR A 377 30.00 -27.32 1.75
CA TYR A 377 31.01 -28.33 1.46
C TYR A 377 31.48 -28.27 0.01
N ASP A 378 32.67 -28.80 -0.25
CA ASP A 378 33.29 -28.84 -1.57
C ASP A 378 32.51 -29.64 -2.62
N ASN A 379 31.70 -30.61 -2.19
CA ASN A 379 30.80 -31.40 -3.04
C ASN A 379 29.48 -30.68 -3.40
N GLY A 380 29.30 -29.41 -3.02
CA GLY A 380 28.11 -28.62 -3.31
C GLY A 380 26.95 -28.79 -2.33
N GLN A 381 27.09 -29.61 -1.29
CA GLN A 381 26.09 -29.72 -0.22
C GLN A 381 26.14 -28.52 0.73
N SER A 382 24.96 -28.11 1.21
CA SER A 382 24.79 -27.12 2.27
C SER A 382 24.00 -27.70 3.43
N TRP A 383 24.43 -27.41 4.66
CA TRP A 383 23.82 -27.90 5.91
C TRP A 383 23.59 -26.77 6.89
N VAL A 384 22.52 -26.84 7.67
CA VAL A 384 22.28 -25.94 8.81
C VAL A 384 22.51 -26.66 10.12
N GLU A 385 23.04 -25.94 11.10
CA GLU A 385 23.19 -26.36 12.49
C GLU A 385 22.69 -25.28 13.45
N PHE A 386 22.02 -25.70 14.52
CA PHE A 386 21.54 -24.82 15.60
C PHE A 386 22.24 -25.15 16.91
N TRP A 387 22.75 -24.11 17.58
CA TRP A 387 23.61 -24.24 18.76
C TRP A 387 23.05 -23.48 19.96
N GLU A 388 23.04 -24.13 21.11
CA GLU A 388 22.65 -23.56 22.42
C GLU A 388 23.92 -23.42 23.31
N PRO A 389 24.15 -22.27 23.96
CA PRO A 389 25.25 -22.11 24.90
C PRO A 389 25.01 -22.91 26.19
N VAL A 390 26.07 -23.53 26.71
CA VAL A 390 26.07 -24.21 28.01
C VAL A 390 26.75 -23.31 29.04
N GLY A 391 26.06 -23.05 30.16
CA GLY A 391 26.59 -22.22 31.24
C GLY A 391 26.88 -20.78 30.79
N ASP A 392 28.14 -20.36 30.91
CA ASP A 392 28.61 -19.03 30.53
C ASP A 392 28.86 -18.85 29.02
N GLY A 393 28.63 -19.89 28.21
CA GLY A 393 28.85 -19.87 26.76
C GLY A 393 30.25 -20.29 26.31
N THR A 394 31.09 -20.80 27.21
CA THR A 394 32.41 -21.38 26.85
C THR A 394 32.29 -22.64 26.00
N THR A 395 31.20 -23.39 26.16
CA THR A 395 30.88 -24.58 25.37
C THR A 395 29.44 -24.51 24.89
N GLY A 396 29.09 -25.33 23.90
CA GLY A 396 27.75 -25.32 23.32
C GLY A 396 27.27 -26.72 22.98
N LYS A 397 25.95 -26.87 22.91
CA LYS A 397 25.26 -28.09 22.54
C LYS A 397 24.66 -27.94 21.15
N LEU A 398 24.94 -28.89 20.26
CA LEU A 398 24.26 -28.99 18.96
C LEU A 398 22.84 -29.49 19.19
N MET A 399 21.85 -28.67 18.84
CA MET A 399 20.44 -28.94 19.11
C MET A 399 19.71 -29.54 17.91
N TYR A 400 20.16 -29.23 16.70
CA TYR A 400 19.57 -29.73 15.46
C TYR A 400 20.54 -29.54 14.29
N ARG A 401 20.53 -30.47 13.34
CA ARG A 401 21.27 -30.39 12.07
C ARG A 401 20.51 -31.09 10.95
N THR A 402 20.55 -30.53 9.74
CA THR A 402 19.88 -31.11 8.57
C THR A 402 20.47 -30.57 7.25
N PRO A 403 20.50 -31.35 6.15
CA PRO A 403 20.89 -30.81 4.85
C PRO A 403 19.83 -29.84 4.33
N LEU A 404 20.27 -28.73 3.73
CA LEU A 404 19.39 -27.75 3.09
C LEU A 404 19.09 -28.17 1.64
N TYR A 405 20.15 -28.31 0.85
CA TYR A 405 20.13 -28.72 -0.56
C TYR A 405 21.56 -29.06 -1.04
N ALA A 406 21.67 -29.53 -2.28
CA ALA A 406 22.95 -29.76 -2.96
C ALA A 406 22.91 -29.16 -4.37
N ILE A 407 23.91 -28.35 -4.71
CA ILE A 407 24.05 -27.82 -6.07
C ILE A 407 24.68 -28.90 -6.94
N PRO A 408 24.06 -29.29 -8.07
CA PRO A 408 24.64 -30.29 -8.95
C PRO A 408 25.97 -29.79 -9.56
N PRO A 409 26.92 -30.68 -9.91
CA PRO A 409 28.10 -30.30 -10.66
C PRO A 409 27.69 -29.55 -11.94
N LYS A 410 28.41 -28.49 -12.33
CA LYS A 410 28.13 -27.71 -13.54
C LYS A 410 28.19 -28.63 -14.78
N GLY A 411 27.05 -29.22 -15.16
CA GLY A 411 26.87 -29.91 -16.43
C GLY A 411 26.66 -28.89 -17.56
N PRO A 412 26.89 -29.28 -18.84
CA PRO A 412 26.59 -28.40 -19.96
C PRO A 412 25.07 -28.17 -20.02
N THR A 413 24.63 -26.98 -19.63
CA THR A 413 23.25 -26.54 -19.84
C THR A 413 22.98 -26.57 -21.34
N GLN A 414 22.01 -27.37 -21.79
CA GLN A 414 21.53 -27.30 -23.18
C GLN A 414 20.80 -25.97 -23.38
N VAL A 415 21.57 -24.95 -23.76
CA VAL A 415 21.02 -23.66 -24.16
C VAL A 415 20.66 -23.76 -25.64
N ARG A 416 19.40 -23.46 -25.98
CA ARG A 416 18.98 -23.29 -27.38
C ARG A 416 19.81 -22.16 -27.96
N GLU A 417 20.65 -22.45 -28.95
CA GLU A 417 21.54 -21.49 -29.60
C GLU A 417 21.22 -21.47 -31.09
N GLU A 418 20.94 -20.29 -31.64
CA GLU A 418 20.76 -20.14 -33.09
C GLU A 418 22.14 -20.24 -33.78
N LYS A 419 22.22 -21.07 -34.84
CA LYS A 419 23.49 -21.51 -35.46
C LYS A 419 24.34 -20.40 -36.12
N GLN A 420 23.86 -19.16 -36.24
CA GLN A 420 24.55 -18.11 -36.98
C GLN A 420 25.46 -17.25 -36.08
N ILE A 421 26.64 -16.91 -36.60
CA ILE A 421 27.68 -16.13 -35.90
C ILE A 421 27.68 -14.65 -36.34
N ASN A 422 27.08 -14.33 -37.50
CA ASN A 422 26.97 -12.96 -38.02
C ASN A 422 25.58 -12.74 -38.60
N TYR A 423 24.91 -11.69 -38.13
CA TYR A 423 23.53 -11.38 -38.47
C TYR A 423 23.34 -10.07 -39.23
N LYS A 424 24.44 -9.42 -39.65
CA LYS A 424 24.46 -8.02 -40.14
C LYS A 424 23.49 -7.74 -41.30
N ASP A 425 23.20 -8.74 -42.13
CA ASP A 425 22.26 -8.66 -43.27
C ASP A 425 21.11 -9.68 -43.17
N SER A 426 20.91 -10.29 -41.99
CA SER A 426 19.85 -11.28 -41.77
C SER A 426 18.56 -10.61 -41.33
N VAL A 427 17.45 -11.02 -41.95
CA VAL A 427 16.10 -10.59 -41.60
C VAL A 427 15.28 -11.75 -41.05
N LYS A 428 14.49 -11.48 -40.02
CA LYS A 428 13.46 -12.37 -39.50
C LYS A 428 12.10 -11.86 -39.92
N VAL A 429 11.22 -12.77 -40.35
CA VAL A 429 9.80 -12.49 -40.57
C VAL A 429 9.03 -13.09 -39.42
N LEU A 430 8.31 -12.26 -38.67
CA LEU A 430 7.45 -12.65 -37.56
C LEU A 430 6.42 -11.56 -37.28
N ALA A 431 5.25 -11.93 -36.76
CA ALA A 431 4.31 -10.93 -36.26
C ALA A 431 4.69 -10.52 -34.82
N ALA A 432 4.29 -9.32 -34.41
CA ALA A 432 4.53 -8.84 -33.04
C ALA A 432 3.71 -9.63 -32.00
N GLY A 433 2.54 -10.13 -32.40
CA GLY A 433 1.68 -10.94 -31.55
C GLY A 433 0.57 -11.62 -32.33
N GLU A 434 0.88 -12.75 -32.97
CA GLU A 434 -0.09 -13.58 -33.70
C GLU A 434 -1.27 -14.00 -32.83
N GLN A 435 -1.07 -14.11 -31.51
CA GLN A 435 -2.11 -14.47 -30.55
C GLN A 435 -3.24 -13.43 -30.40
N TYR A 436 -3.11 -12.22 -30.96
CA TYR A 436 -4.13 -11.17 -30.87
C TYR A 436 -5.20 -11.24 -31.95
N ASP A 437 -5.04 -12.13 -32.94
CA ASP A 437 -6.09 -12.37 -33.92
C ASP A 437 -7.40 -12.81 -33.24
N ALA A 438 -8.53 -12.35 -33.79
CA ALA A 438 -9.81 -12.39 -33.11
C ALA A 438 -10.99 -12.50 -34.08
N SER A 439 -12.00 -13.27 -33.68
CA SER A 439 -13.27 -13.38 -34.38
C SER A 439 -14.12 -12.10 -34.27
N ASN A 440 -15.07 -11.91 -35.19
CA ASN A 440 -15.97 -10.75 -35.23
C ASN A 440 -16.72 -10.50 -33.91
N PHE A 441 -17.11 -11.57 -33.20
CA PHE A 441 -17.76 -11.43 -31.89
C PHE A 441 -16.79 -10.84 -30.85
N LYS A 442 -15.55 -11.36 -30.80
CA LYS A 442 -14.52 -10.87 -29.87
C LYS A 442 -14.16 -9.41 -30.17
N ARG A 443 -14.09 -9.03 -31.44
CA ARG A 443 -13.88 -7.64 -31.89
C ARG A 443 -15.01 -6.69 -31.48
N SER A 444 -16.27 -7.09 -31.65
CA SER A 444 -17.41 -6.26 -31.24
C SER A 444 -17.43 -5.97 -29.71
N PHE A 445 -17.12 -6.99 -28.90
CA PHE A 445 -17.22 -6.88 -27.45
C PHE A 445 -15.96 -6.29 -26.79
N PHE A 446 -14.77 -6.75 -27.19
CA PHE A 446 -13.48 -6.31 -26.63
C PHE A 446 -12.77 -5.24 -27.44
N GLY A 447 -13.16 -4.97 -28.69
CA GLY A 447 -12.56 -3.94 -29.56
C GLY A 447 -11.82 -4.52 -30.76
N GLU A 448 -11.87 -3.79 -31.87
CA GLU A 448 -11.05 -3.99 -33.07
C GLU A 448 -9.58 -3.70 -32.78
N HIS A 449 -9.33 -2.64 -31.99
CA HIS A 449 -8.00 -2.22 -31.57
C HIS A 449 -7.00 -2.10 -32.74
N TYR A 450 -5.78 -2.62 -32.57
CA TYR A 450 -4.77 -2.80 -33.62
C TYR A 450 -4.47 -4.28 -33.91
N ARG A 451 -5.46 -5.16 -33.75
CA ARG A 451 -5.24 -6.62 -33.87
C ARG A 451 -4.62 -7.04 -35.20
N ASP A 452 -5.11 -6.47 -36.29
CA ASP A 452 -4.58 -6.75 -37.63
C ASP A 452 -3.13 -6.28 -37.77
N THR A 453 -2.78 -5.13 -37.18
CA THR A 453 -1.40 -4.63 -37.09
C THR A 453 -0.50 -5.58 -36.28
N TRP A 454 -1.01 -6.13 -35.18
CA TRP A 454 -0.27 -7.06 -34.30
C TRP A 454 -0.04 -8.44 -34.93
N ALA A 455 -1.02 -8.94 -35.70
CA ALA A 455 -1.00 -10.25 -36.34
C ALA A 455 -0.27 -10.25 -37.70
N THR A 456 -0.03 -9.08 -38.29
CA THR A 456 0.69 -8.96 -39.57
C THR A 456 2.18 -9.25 -39.39
N PRO A 457 2.76 -10.26 -40.09
CA PRO A 457 4.19 -10.50 -40.06
C PRO A 457 4.98 -9.34 -40.68
N VAL A 458 6.03 -8.90 -39.99
CA VAL A 458 6.91 -7.81 -40.43
C VAL A 458 8.33 -8.31 -40.62
N LYS A 459 9.05 -7.70 -41.57
CA LYS A 459 10.49 -7.94 -41.77
C LYS A 459 11.31 -7.13 -40.78
N VAL A 460 12.13 -7.81 -39.98
CA VAL A 460 12.91 -7.18 -38.91
C VAL A 460 14.35 -7.67 -38.94
N ASN A 461 15.30 -6.76 -38.73
CA ASN A 461 16.71 -7.12 -38.68
C ASN A 461 17.04 -7.84 -37.37
N TYR A 462 17.94 -8.82 -37.43
CA TYR A 462 18.54 -9.39 -36.23
C TYR A 462 19.48 -8.38 -35.56
N ILE A 463 19.54 -8.38 -34.23
CA ILE A 463 20.60 -7.68 -33.51
C ILE A 463 21.82 -8.59 -33.35
N ASP A 464 22.97 -8.13 -33.84
CA ASP A 464 24.25 -8.79 -33.65
C ASP A 464 24.97 -8.21 -32.43
N LEU A 465 24.90 -8.89 -31.29
CA LEU A 465 25.54 -8.45 -30.05
C LEU A 465 27.08 -8.40 -30.14
N SER A 466 27.71 -9.04 -31.12
CA SER A 466 29.17 -9.01 -31.27
C SER A 466 29.67 -7.74 -31.97
N THR A 467 28.82 -7.12 -32.79
CA THR A 467 29.22 -5.98 -33.65
C THR A 467 28.48 -4.68 -33.35
N PHE A 468 27.23 -4.74 -32.89
CA PHE A 468 26.45 -3.55 -32.53
C PHE A 468 27.15 -2.78 -31.39
N ALA A 469 27.32 -1.46 -31.54
CA ALA A 469 28.03 -0.59 -30.59
C ALA A 469 29.45 -1.10 -30.20
N GLY A 470 30.14 -1.75 -31.15
CA GLY A 470 31.46 -2.36 -30.93
C GLY A 470 31.44 -3.68 -30.14
N GLY A 471 30.24 -4.15 -29.76
CA GLY A 471 30.00 -5.34 -28.95
C GLY A 471 29.18 -4.99 -27.70
N LEU A 472 28.07 -5.68 -27.50
CA LEU A 472 27.13 -5.49 -26.39
C LEU A 472 27.34 -6.55 -25.31
N THR A 473 27.40 -6.11 -24.05
CA THR A 473 27.46 -6.98 -22.87
C THR A 473 26.23 -6.74 -21.99
N PRO A 474 25.43 -7.77 -21.65
CA PRO A 474 24.29 -7.63 -20.74
C PRO A 474 24.71 -7.15 -19.35
N LEU A 475 23.98 -6.16 -18.82
CA LEU A 475 24.19 -5.62 -17.47
C LEU A 475 23.13 -6.17 -16.50
N LYS A 476 21.87 -5.76 -16.69
CA LYS A 476 20.76 -6.09 -15.79
C LYS A 476 19.41 -6.06 -16.50
N MET A 477 18.47 -6.85 -15.99
CA MET A 477 17.07 -6.69 -16.37
C MET A 477 16.54 -5.36 -15.84
N GLY A 478 15.50 -4.88 -16.50
CA GLY A 478 14.68 -3.80 -15.99
C GLY A 478 13.32 -3.80 -16.69
N GLY A 479 12.62 -2.68 -16.58
CA GLY A 479 11.26 -2.56 -17.07
C GLY A 479 10.31 -3.00 -15.98
N GLY A 480 9.38 -2.11 -15.62
CA GLY A 480 8.41 -2.40 -14.58
C GLY A 480 7.43 -3.49 -15.01
N LYS A 481 6.36 -3.66 -14.22
CA LYS A 481 5.25 -4.64 -14.30
C LYS A 481 4.71 -5.15 -15.65
N GLN A 482 5.06 -4.58 -16.81
CA GLN A 482 4.53 -4.97 -18.14
C GLN A 482 5.61 -5.37 -19.17
N THR A 483 6.78 -4.71 -19.15
CA THR A 483 7.74 -4.78 -20.26
C THR A 483 9.02 -5.46 -19.80
N THR A 484 9.37 -6.57 -20.45
CA THR A 484 10.69 -7.19 -20.23
C THR A 484 11.73 -6.33 -20.94
N SER A 485 12.70 -5.78 -20.20
CA SER A 485 13.80 -5.01 -20.79
C SER A 485 15.16 -5.45 -20.28
N LEU A 486 16.19 -5.35 -21.14
CA LEU A 486 17.57 -5.70 -20.82
C LEU A 486 18.51 -4.52 -21.11
N GLN A 487 19.26 -4.09 -20.10
CA GLN A 487 20.32 -3.09 -20.24
C GLN A 487 21.59 -3.75 -20.75
N LEU A 488 22.26 -3.12 -21.71
CA LEU A 488 23.41 -3.64 -22.43
C LEU A 488 24.48 -2.56 -22.47
N GLN A 489 25.71 -2.88 -22.08
CA GLN A 489 26.87 -2.01 -22.20
C GLN A 489 27.52 -2.18 -23.57
N GLY A 490 27.66 -1.10 -24.34
CA GLY A 490 28.46 -1.06 -25.56
C GLY A 490 29.94 -0.87 -25.25
N LYS A 491 30.82 -1.36 -26.14
CA LYS A 491 32.27 -1.10 -26.08
C LYS A 491 32.64 0.32 -26.48
N ASP A 492 31.71 1.05 -27.10
CA ASP A 492 31.79 2.48 -27.33
C ASP A 492 31.62 3.31 -26.04
N GLY A 493 31.31 2.67 -24.90
CA GLY A 493 31.11 3.32 -23.61
C GLY A 493 29.64 3.65 -23.31
N ASN A 494 28.74 3.53 -24.29
CA ASN A 494 27.34 3.90 -24.15
C ASN A 494 26.48 2.74 -23.62
N VAL A 495 25.42 3.06 -22.87
CA VAL A 495 24.43 2.08 -22.40
C VAL A 495 23.24 2.04 -23.35
N TYR A 496 22.85 0.83 -23.73
CA TYR A 496 21.70 0.54 -24.57
C TYR A 496 20.62 -0.21 -23.80
N GLN A 497 19.38 -0.08 -24.27
CA GLN A 497 18.23 -0.74 -23.69
C GLN A 497 17.48 -1.51 -24.78
N PHE A 498 17.38 -2.82 -24.63
CA PHE A 498 16.44 -3.65 -25.39
C PHE A 498 15.11 -3.74 -24.63
N ARG A 499 13.97 -3.56 -25.30
CA ARG A 499 12.61 -3.72 -24.74
C ARG A 499 11.75 -4.60 -25.62
N THR A 500 11.07 -5.58 -25.05
CA THR A 500 10.14 -6.44 -25.80
C THR A 500 8.90 -5.66 -26.23
N ILE A 501 8.44 -5.84 -27.48
CA ILE A 501 7.19 -5.20 -27.96
C ILE A 501 5.97 -5.85 -27.31
N ASN A 502 5.92 -7.18 -27.32
CA ASN A 502 4.84 -7.90 -26.69
C ASN A 502 5.05 -7.92 -25.17
N LYS A 503 4.06 -7.40 -24.44
CA LYS A 503 4.09 -7.21 -22.98
C LYS A 503 3.35 -8.34 -22.28
N ASP A 504 3.73 -8.59 -21.03
CA ASP A 504 3.04 -9.54 -20.14
C ASP A 504 2.46 -8.76 -18.94
N PRO A 505 1.19 -8.33 -19.01
CA PRO A 505 0.54 -7.60 -17.94
C PRO A 505 0.06 -8.51 -16.80
N SER A 506 0.24 -9.83 -16.86
CA SER A 506 -0.30 -10.77 -15.88
C SER A 506 0.14 -10.47 -14.45
N THR A 507 1.33 -9.90 -14.28
CA THR A 507 1.90 -9.52 -12.97
C THR A 507 1.28 -8.26 -12.35
N LEU A 508 0.51 -7.46 -13.12
CA LEU A 508 -0.22 -6.28 -12.64
C LEU A 508 -1.51 -6.63 -11.92
N LEU A 509 -2.08 -7.78 -12.24
CA LEU A 509 -3.41 -8.14 -11.81
C LEU A 509 -3.42 -8.42 -10.30
N PRO A 510 -4.41 -7.91 -9.54
CA PRO A 510 -4.59 -8.36 -8.16
C PRO A 510 -4.69 -9.89 -8.14
N GLN A 511 -4.21 -10.56 -7.09
CA GLN A 511 -4.10 -12.03 -7.05
C GLN A 511 -5.37 -12.81 -7.45
N GLY A 512 -6.57 -12.24 -7.28
CA GLY A 512 -7.82 -12.85 -7.74
C GLY A 512 -7.96 -12.92 -9.26
N PHE A 513 -7.30 -12.04 -10.01
CA PHE A 513 -7.46 -11.84 -11.45
C PHE A 513 -6.33 -12.44 -12.31
N ILE A 514 -5.17 -12.74 -11.74
CA ILE A 514 -4.09 -13.50 -12.42
C ILE A 514 -4.66 -14.82 -12.96
N ARG A 515 -4.22 -15.39 -14.10
CA ARG A 515 -4.78 -16.55 -14.86
C ARG A 515 -6.31 -16.74 -14.78
N THR A 516 -7.07 -15.69 -15.12
CA THR A 516 -8.53 -15.71 -15.35
C THR A 516 -8.83 -15.10 -16.70
N PHE A 517 -10.11 -14.90 -17.08
CA PHE A 517 -10.42 -14.04 -18.23
C PHE A 517 -9.80 -12.67 -18.08
N ALA A 518 -9.54 -12.17 -16.87
CA ALA A 518 -8.89 -10.89 -16.72
C ALA A 518 -7.43 -10.98 -17.16
N ASP A 519 -6.75 -12.12 -16.96
CA ASP A 519 -5.41 -12.30 -17.49
C ASP A 519 -5.42 -12.30 -19.03
N ASP A 520 -6.29 -13.13 -19.60
CA ASP A 520 -6.48 -13.19 -21.04
C ASP A 520 -7.03 -11.88 -21.61
N PHE A 521 -7.89 -11.18 -20.88
CA PHE A 521 -8.43 -9.87 -21.25
C PHE A 521 -7.34 -8.82 -21.18
N PHE A 522 -6.59 -8.68 -20.08
CA PHE A 522 -5.54 -7.67 -19.97
C PHE A 522 -4.41 -7.96 -20.98
N GLN A 523 -4.04 -9.23 -21.19
CA GLN A 523 -3.15 -9.64 -22.26
C GLN A 523 -3.74 -9.26 -23.62
N ASP A 524 -5.01 -9.59 -23.90
CA ASP A 524 -5.71 -9.24 -25.13
C ASP A 524 -5.81 -7.73 -25.35
N GLN A 525 -5.99 -6.96 -24.28
CA GLN A 525 -6.02 -5.50 -24.29
C GLN A 525 -4.63 -4.90 -24.54
N ILE A 526 -3.53 -5.65 -24.53
CA ILE A 526 -2.25 -5.16 -25.09
C ILE A 526 -2.41 -4.78 -26.57
N SER A 527 -3.32 -5.46 -27.29
CA SER A 527 -3.62 -5.12 -28.68
C SER A 527 -4.24 -3.72 -28.88
N SER A 528 -4.70 -3.07 -27.79
CA SER A 528 -5.14 -1.66 -27.79
C SER A 528 -4.01 -0.67 -28.05
N ALA A 529 -2.78 -0.98 -27.63
CA ALA A 529 -1.60 -0.17 -27.89
C ALA A 529 -1.05 -0.48 -29.29
N HIS A 530 -0.52 0.54 -29.97
CA HIS A 530 0.09 0.35 -31.29
C HIS A 530 1.48 -0.30 -31.15
N PRO A 531 1.75 -1.49 -31.71
CA PRO A 531 2.98 -2.26 -31.44
C PRO A 531 4.25 -1.53 -31.89
N PHE A 532 4.12 -0.62 -32.86
CA PHE A 532 5.23 0.16 -33.42
C PHE A 532 5.09 1.67 -33.16
N GLY A 533 4.23 2.08 -32.23
CA GLY A 533 3.93 3.50 -31.98
C GLY A 533 5.17 4.32 -31.63
N SER A 534 6.10 3.74 -30.87
CA SER A 534 7.36 4.38 -30.47
C SER A 534 8.29 4.72 -31.64
N LEU A 535 8.19 4.02 -32.77
CA LEU A 535 9.00 4.29 -33.98
C LEU A 535 8.57 5.57 -34.72
N ILE A 536 7.32 6.01 -34.52
CA ILE A 536 6.71 7.17 -35.20
C ILE A 536 7.15 8.49 -34.55
N VAL A 537 7.39 8.46 -33.24
CA VAL A 537 7.59 9.65 -32.40
C VAL A 537 8.86 10.47 -32.72
N PRO A 538 10.04 9.88 -33.01
CA PRO A 538 11.31 10.61 -33.11
C PRO A 538 11.33 11.75 -34.14
N ASP A 539 10.78 11.54 -35.33
CA ASP A 539 10.83 12.53 -36.41
C ASP A 539 9.94 13.74 -36.12
N MET A 540 8.75 13.51 -35.54
CA MET A 540 7.88 14.60 -35.07
C MET A 540 8.51 15.37 -33.91
N ALA A 541 9.10 14.65 -32.94
CA ALA A 541 9.80 15.24 -31.81
C ALA A 541 10.96 16.15 -32.25
N LYS A 542 11.75 15.68 -33.23
CA LYS A 542 12.82 16.44 -33.87
C LYS A 542 12.29 17.72 -34.53
N ALA A 543 11.18 17.64 -35.26
CA ALA A 543 10.61 18.79 -35.99
C ALA A 543 10.15 19.92 -35.06
N ILE A 544 9.63 19.58 -33.87
CA ILE A 544 9.21 20.57 -32.88
C ILE A 544 10.34 21.00 -31.93
N GLY A 545 11.50 20.34 -31.97
CA GLY A 545 12.66 20.69 -31.16
C GLY A 545 12.57 20.22 -29.71
N ILE A 546 12.03 19.03 -29.47
CA ILE A 546 12.15 18.32 -28.19
C ILE A 546 13.19 17.21 -28.30
N TYR A 547 13.83 16.82 -27.20
CA TYR A 547 14.71 15.65 -27.18
C TYR A 547 13.91 14.35 -27.31
N TYR A 548 14.57 13.29 -27.78
CA TYR A 548 13.91 12.02 -28.07
C TYR A 548 14.90 10.85 -28.05
N VAL A 549 14.40 9.68 -27.67
CA VAL A 549 15.05 8.39 -27.94
C VAL A 549 14.77 7.96 -29.38
N SER A 550 15.70 7.24 -30.00
CA SER A 550 15.55 6.74 -31.38
C SER A 550 15.54 5.20 -31.39
N PRO A 551 14.37 4.58 -31.15
CA PRO A 551 14.24 3.13 -31.12
C PRO A 551 14.43 2.52 -32.51
N GLN A 552 15.16 1.40 -32.56
CA GLN A 552 15.30 0.55 -33.74
C GLN A 552 14.60 -0.78 -33.49
N LEU A 553 13.74 -1.19 -34.41
CA LEU A 553 13.06 -2.48 -34.35
C LEU A 553 14.05 -3.60 -34.67
N VAL A 554 14.22 -4.55 -33.76
CA VAL A 554 15.19 -5.65 -33.87
C VAL A 554 14.63 -6.98 -33.33
N TYR A 555 15.11 -8.09 -33.87
CA TYR A 555 14.91 -9.43 -33.32
C TYR A 555 16.12 -9.86 -32.50
N MET A 556 15.90 -10.25 -31.25
CA MET A 556 16.95 -10.74 -30.34
C MET A 556 17.23 -12.23 -30.59
N PRO A 557 18.38 -12.63 -31.15
CA PRO A 557 18.68 -14.04 -31.37
C PRO A 557 18.88 -14.80 -30.06
N PHE A 558 18.71 -16.12 -30.11
CA PHE A 558 19.17 -16.99 -29.03
C PHE A 558 20.70 -17.13 -29.10
N THR A 559 21.41 -16.35 -28.29
CA THR A 559 22.89 -16.38 -28.22
C THR A 559 23.40 -16.45 -26.79
N ARG A 560 24.52 -17.16 -26.59
CA ARG A 560 25.21 -17.24 -25.29
C ARG A 560 25.75 -15.89 -24.81
N LEU A 561 25.91 -14.91 -25.71
CA LEU A 561 26.30 -13.54 -25.35
C LEU A 561 25.27 -12.85 -24.43
N LEU A 562 24.02 -13.34 -24.38
CA LEU A 562 22.99 -12.88 -23.44
C LEU A 562 23.22 -13.34 -22.00
N GLY A 563 24.18 -14.26 -21.78
CA GLY A 563 24.50 -14.79 -20.46
C GLY A 563 23.27 -15.37 -19.75
N PRO A 564 22.99 -14.97 -18.49
CA PRO A 564 21.88 -15.52 -17.72
C PRO A 564 20.49 -15.13 -18.24
N TYR A 565 20.40 -14.11 -19.12
CA TYR A 565 19.12 -13.54 -19.57
C TYR A 565 18.58 -14.17 -20.87
N ILE A 566 19.27 -15.19 -21.41
CA ILE A 566 18.92 -15.76 -22.71
C ILE A 566 17.47 -16.27 -22.79
N GLN A 567 16.92 -16.82 -21.70
CA GLN A 567 15.55 -17.33 -21.68
C GLN A 567 14.50 -16.20 -21.63
N GLN A 568 14.87 -15.03 -21.11
CA GLN A 568 13.97 -13.91 -20.91
C GLN A 568 13.82 -13.08 -22.18
N VAL A 569 14.92 -12.86 -22.92
CA VAL A 569 14.91 -11.98 -24.10
C VAL A 569 15.26 -12.68 -25.41
N GLY A 570 15.85 -13.88 -25.38
CA GLY A 570 16.18 -14.64 -26.59
C GLY A 570 14.92 -15.02 -27.38
N GLY A 571 14.98 -14.86 -28.70
CA GLY A 571 13.88 -15.14 -29.62
C GLY A 571 12.73 -14.13 -29.59
N LYS A 572 12.92 -12.95 -28.97
CA LYS A 572 11.87 -11.94 -28.83
C LYS A 572 12.03 -10.81 -29.84
N LEU A 573 10.91 -10.30 -30.34
CA LEU A 573 10.83 -9.03 -31.04
C LEU A 573 10.88 -7.87 -30.03
N GLY A 574 11.71 -6.88 -30.30
CA GLY A 574 11.84 -5.71 -29.43
C GLY A 574 12.37 -4.49 -30.13
N THR A 575 12.52 -3.41 -29.37
CA THR A 575 13.24 -2.22 -29.79
C THR A 575 14.55 -2.12 -29.03
N ILE A 576 15.61 -1.66 -29.70
CA ILE A 576 16.85 -1.24 -29.06
C ILE A 576 17.05 0.27 -29.23
N GLU A 577 17.42 0.94 -28.15
CA GLU A 577 17.72 2.37 -28.14
C GLU A 577 18.85 2.70 -27.17
N ALA A 578 19.53 3.82 -27.41
CA ALA A 578 20.45 4.39 -26.42
C ALA A 578 19.66 4.83 -25.18
N ARG A 579 20.18 4.48 -24.00
CA ARG A 579 19.57 4.85 -22.73
C ARG A 579 20.10 6.22 -22.30
N PRO A 580 19.23 7.22 -22.07
CA PRO A 580 19.68 8.54 -21.63
C PRO A 580 19.97 8.56 -20.12
N ASP A 581 21.09 7.97 -19.71
CA ASP A 581 21.59 7.93 -18.32
C ASP A 581 23.08 8.29 -18.35
N GLU A 582 23.53 9.11 -17.39
CA GLU A 582 24.95 9.50 -17.26
C GLU A 582 25.45 10.23 -18.52
N ASP A 583 26.65 9.92 -19.03
CA ASP A 583 27.21 10.61 -20.19
C ASP A 583 26.43 10.27 -21.47
N VAL A 584 25.86 11.31 -22.08
CA VAL A 584 25.07 11.22 -23.32
C VAL A 584 25.59 12.19 -24.38
N SER A 585 26.87 12.59 -24.27
CA SER A 585 27.49 13.60 -25.11
C SER A 585 27.58 13.18 -26.58
N ASP A 586 27.63 11.88 -26.86
CA ASP A 586 27.61 11.31 -28.21
C ASP A 586 26.26 11.50 -28.94
N PHE A 587 25.17 11.76 -28.21
CA PHE A 587 23.81 11.76 -28.76
C PHE A 587 23.25 13.17 -28.93
N LYS A 588 23.23 13.66 -30.18
CA LYS A 588 22.58 14.93 -30.53
C LYS A 588 21.08 14.95 -30.19
N SER A 589 20.40 13.80 -30.23
CA SER A 589 18.99 13.66 -29.87
C SER A 589 18.71 13.90 -28.37
N PHE A 590 19.77 13.86 -27.53
CA PHE A 590 19.76 14.20 -26.10
C PHE A 590 20.43 15.56 -25.82
N GLY A 591 20.72 16.34 -26.88
CA GLY A 591 21.34 17.65 -26.77
C GLY A 591 22.85 17.63 -26.51
N ASN A 592 23.53 16.51 -26.74
CA ASN A 592 24.97 16.35 -26.48
C ASN A 592 25.34 16.70 -25.01
N ALA A 593 24.45 16.41 -24.07
CA ALA A 593 24.69 16.70 -22.66
C ALA A 593 25.74 15.75 -22.09
N LYS A 594 26.66 16.27 -21.27
CA LYS A 594 27.68 15.45 -20.59
C LYS A 594 27.10 14.57 -19.48
N ASN A 595 25.86 14.84 -19.08
CA ASN A 595 25.18 14.11 -18.03
C ASN A 595 23.65 14.15 -18.24
N ALA A 596 22.98 13.04 -17.98
CA ALA A 596 21.54 12.92 -17.91
C ALA A 596 21.14 12.25 -16.58
N ILE A 597 20.21 12.89 -15.86
CA ILE A 597 19.78 12.43 -14.52
C ILE A 597 18.31 12.02 -14.50
N SER A 598 17.92 11.24 -13.48
CA SER A 598 16.51 10.90 -13.23
C SER A 598 15.72 12.09 -12.70
N THR A 599 14.39 12.04 -12.81
CA THR A 599 13.48 13.07 -12.28
C THR A 599 13.65 13.30 -10.77
N HIS A 600 13.95 12.24 -10.04
CA HIS A 600 14.17 12.35 -8.61
C HIS A 600 15.51 13.05 -8.31
N LYS A 601 16.64 12.66 -8.93
CA LYS A 601 17.91 13.40 -8.81
C LYS A 601 17.74 14.87 -9.20
N LEU A 602 16.90 15.16 -10.21
CA LEU A 602 16.56 16.54 -10.55
C LEU A 602 15.93 17.28 -9.37
N TYR A 603 14.94 16.70 -8.69
CA TYR A 603 14.34 17.32 -7.50
C TYR A 603 15.37 17.58 -6.39
N GLU A 604 16.30 16.64 -6.14
CA GLU A 604 17.40 16.86 -5.19
C GLU A 604 18.27 18.05 -5.59
N GLN A 605 18.67 18.14 -6.86
CA GLN A 605 19.50 19.24 -7.34
C GLN A 605 18.76 20.58 -7.26
N LEU A 606 17.48 20.61 -7.62
CA LEU A 606 16.64 21.82 -7.49
C LEU A 606 16.46 22.23 -6.04
N ARG A 607 16.29 21.28 -5.12
CA ARG A 607 16.18 21.56 -3.69
C ARG A 607 17.51 22.02 -3.11
N LYS A 608 18.65 21.49 -3.56
CA LYS A 608 19.97 21.80 -3.00
C LYS A 608 20.44 23.23 -3.28
N ASP A 609 20.10 23.78 -4.45
CA ASP A 609 20.63 25.08 -4.89
C ASP A 609 19.67 25.84 -5.80
N ASN A 610 19.38 27.09 -5.44
CA ASN A 610 18.55 28.02 -6.19
C ASN A 610 19.15 28.53 -7.52
N ASP A 611 20.40 28.18 -7.84
CA ASP A 611 20.99 28.40 -9.16
C ASP A 611 20.57 27.33 -10.20
N ASN A 612 19.94 26.23 -9.77
CA ASN A 612 19.46 25.17 -10.66
C ASN A 612 18.06 25.46 -11.21
N GLU A 613 17.83 25.18 -12.49
CA GLU A 613 16.56 25.48 -13.17
C GLU A 613 16.13 24.38 -14.13
N VAL A 614 14.81 24.27 -14.32
CA VAL A 614 14.20 23.42 -15.36
C VAL A 614 13.76 24.28 -16.55
N ASP A 615 14.05 23.82 -17.75
CA ASP A 615 13.52 24.40 -18.99
C ASP A 615 12.00 24.10 -19.13
N GLN A 616 11.16 24.86 -18.43
CA GLN A 616 9.71 24.66 -18.41
C GLN A 616 9.07 24.83 -19.80
N VAL A 617 9.66 25.66 -20.68
CA VAL A 617 9.18 25.85 -22.06
C VAL A 617 9.35 24.57 -22.86
N MET A 618 10.53 23.96 -22.79
CA MET A 618 10.78 22.67 -23.45
C MET A 618 9.94 21.55 -22.84
N TYR A 619 9.75 21.55 -21.51
CA TYR A 619 8.87 20.60 -20.84
C TYR A 619 7.41 20.73 -21.28
N LEU A 620 6.88 21.96 -21.34
CA LEU A 620 5.53 22.18 -21.87
C LEU A 620 5.38 21.68 -23.31
N ARG A 621 6.39 21.96 -24.15
CA ARG A 621 6.38 21.50 -25.54
C ARG A 621 6.30 19.98 -25.63
N ALA A 622 7.06 19.27 -24.79
CA ALA A 622 7.02 17.81 -24.71
C ALA A 622 5.66 17.29 -24.20
N ARG A 623 5.06 17.95 -23.20
CA ARG A 623 3.75 17.57 -22.64
C ARG A 623 2.59 17.80 -23.60
N LEU A 624 2.55 18.93 -24.30
CA LEU A 624 1.54 19.16 -25.34
C LEU A 624 1.68 18.15 -26.48
N PHE A 625 2.91 17.75 -26.81
CA PHE A 625 3.15 16.69 -27.78
C PHE A 625 2.68 15.31 -27.27
N ASP A 626 2.83 14.99 -25.99
CA ASP A 626 2.26 13.76 -25.39
C ASP A 626 0.73 13.74 -25.48
N ILE A 627 0.09 14.86 -25.16
CA ILE A 627 -1.37 15.03 -25.28
C ILE A 627 -1.80 14.85 -26.75
N LEU A 628 -1.04 15.39 -27.70
CA LEU A 628 -1.28 15.25 -29.12
C LEU A 628 -1.28 13.79 -29.57
N ILE A 629 -0.33 12.97 -29.11
CA ILE A 629 -0.22 11.55 -29.49
C ILE A 629 -1.04 10.60 -28.57
N SER A 630 -1.77 11.17 -27.60
CA SER A 630 -2.57 10.45 -26.60
C SER A 630 -1.76 9.46 -25.76
N ASP A 631 -0.52 9.82 -25.42
CA ASP A 631 0.29 9.02 -24.52
C ASP A 631 -0.03 9.38 -23.06
N TRP A 632 -0.84 8.52 -22.45
CA TRP A 632 -1.47 8.72 -21.15
C TRP A 632 -0.56 8.30 -19.97
N ASP A 633 0.47 7.50 -20.21
CA ASP A 633 1.32 6.90 -19.16
C ASP A 633 2.62 7.70 -18.98
N ARG A 634 2.48 8.87 -18.35
CA ARG A 634 3.55 9.86 -18.21
C ARG A 634 3.92 10.12 -16.76
N HIS A 635 4.50 9.11 -16.10
CA HIS A 635 5.02 9.23 -14.73
C HIS A 635 6.52 9.60 -14.69
N GLU A 636 7.04 9.87 -13.48
CA GLU A 636 8.40 10.40 -13.24
C GLU A 636 9.53 9.58 -13.91
N ASP A 637 9.40 8.25 -14.00
CA ASP A 637 10.43 7.36 -14.59
C ASP A 637 10.52 7.45 -16.12
N GLN A 638 9.49 8.01 -16.76
CA GLN A 638 9.46 8.20 -18.21
C GLN A 638 10.20 9.45 -18.67
N TRP A 639 10.91 10.09 -17.74
CA TRP A 639 11.74 11.25 -18.01
C TRP A 639 13.18 11.01 -17.54
N ARG A 640 14.08 11.52 -18.35
CA ARG A 640 15.47 11.82 -17.99
C ARG A 640 15.70 13.29 -18.25
N TRP A 641 16.72 13.87 -17.63
CA TRP A 641 16.97 15.30 -17.66
C TRP A 641 18.41 15.57 -18.06
N ALA A 642 18.60 16.07 -19.28
CA ALA A 642 19.90 16.51 -19.78
C ALA A 642 20.38 17.73 -18.99
N GLU A 643 21.58 17.64 -18.43
CA GLU A 643 22.19 18.69 -17.63
C GLU A 643 23.09 19.58 -18.48
N PHE A 644 22.84 20.90 -18.43
CA PHE A 644 23.67 21.91 -19.06
C PHE A 644 24.19 22.88 -17.99
N LYS A 645 25.50 22.87 -17.73
CA LYS A 645 26.13 23.78 -16.77
C LYS A 645 25.98 25.24 -17.21
N LYS A 646 25.50 26.10 -16.32
CA LYS A 646 25.48 27.56 -16.47
C LYS A 646 26.73 28.16 -15.79
N ALA A 647 26.87 29.49 -15.83
CA ALA A 647 27.90 30.20 -15.05
C ALA A 647 27.75 29.95 -13.53
N LYS A 648 26.49 29.83 -13.07
CA LYS A 648 26.12 29.36 -11.73
C LYS A 648 24.98 28.34 -11.86
N GLY A 649 25.11 27.18 -11.22
CA GLY A 649 24.14 26.08 -11.28
C GLY A 649 24.01 25.44 -12.66
N SER A 650 22.90 24.74 -12.89
CA SER A 650 22.64 23.95 -14.09
C SER A 650 21.23 24.18 -14.63
N LEU A 651 21.07 24.11 -15.95
CA LEU A 651 19.79 24.07 -16.65
C LEU A 651 19.48 22.62 -17.04
N TYR A 652 18.32 22.13 -16.64
CA TYR A 652 17.86 20.78 -16.93
C TYR A 652 16.79 20.78 -18.01
N ARG A 653 17.01 19.95 -19.05
CA ARG A 653 16.09 19.80 -20.18
C ARG A 653 15.53 18.39 -20.26
N PRO A 654 14.22 18.23 -20.51
CA PRO A 654 13.58 16.93 -20.50
C PRO A 654 13.96 16.08 -21.72
N ILE A 655 14.26 14.82 -21.46
CA ILE A 655 14.38 13.72 -22.41
C ILE A 655 13.25 12.73 -22.10
N PRO A 656 12.14 12.77 -22.85
CA PRO A 656 11.10 11.77 -22.74
C PRO A 656 11.58 10.41 -23.26
N ARG A 657 11.23 9.34 -22.57
CA ARG A 657 11.47 7.94 -22.96
C ARG A 657 10.16 7.15 -22.91
N ASP A 658 10.20 5.89 -23.37
CA ASP A 658 9.08 4.93 -23.27
C ASP A 658 7.76 5.46 -23.85
N ARG A 659 7.65 5.37 -25.18
CA ARG A 659 6.51 5.88 -25.95
C ARG A 659 5.53 4.76 -26.32
N ASP A 660 5.43 3.74 -25.47
CA ASP A 660 4.70 2.50 -25.79
C ASP A 660 3.17 2.66 -25.73
N GLN A 661 2.66 3.71 -25.07
CA GLN A 661 1.22 3.99 -24.94
C GLN A 661 0.72 5.04 -25.95
N ALA A 662 1.58 5.50 -26.86
CA ALA A 662 1.19 6.38 -27.95
C ALA A 662 0.16 5.70 -28.86
N PHE A 663 -0.87 6.46 -29.27
CA PHE A 663 -1.93 6.03 -30.18
C PHE A 663 -2.87 4.93 -29.66
N THR A 664 -2.95 4.70 -28.35
CA THR A 664 -3.78 3.62 -27.76
C THR A 664 -5.28 3.74 -28.11
N LYS A 665 -5.95 2.62 -28.42
CA LYS A 665 -7.37 2.53 -28.80
C LYS A 665 -8.21 1.75 -27.79
N TYR A 666 -9.19 2.39 -27.16
CA TYR A 666 -10.15 1.73 -26.25
C TYR A 666 -11.55 1.65 -26.86
N ASP A 667 -11.66 0.90 -27.96
CA ASP A 667 -12.91 0.62 -28.67
C ASP A 667 -13.56 -0.71 -28.23
N GLY A 668 -14.75 -1.01 -28.74
CA GLY A 668 -15.58 -2.13 -28.24
C GLY A 668 -16.47 -1.75 -27.05
N LEU A 669 -17.45 -2.59 -26.74
CA LEU A 669 -18.44 -2.31 -25.70
C LEU A 669 -17.80 -2.25 -24.31
N LEU A 670 -16.97 -3.23 -23.96
CA LEU A 670 -16.43 -3.37 -22.61
C LEU A 670 -15.35 -2.30 -22.30
N PRO A 671 -14.34 -2.05 -23.16
CA PRO A 671 -13.35 -0.99 -22.89
C PRO A 671 -13.98 0.41 -22.76
N ARG A 672 -15.05 0.70 -23.53
CA ARG A 672 -15.82 1.95 -23.39
C ARG A 672 -16.53 2.11 -22.05
N LEU A 673 -16.90 1.02 -21.38
CA LEU A 673 -17.43 1.05 -20.01
C LEU A 673 -16.30 1.20 -18.99
N ILE A 674 -15.18 0.51 -19.21
CA ILE A 674 -14.01 0.57 -18.34
C ILE A 674 -13.41 1.98 -18.30
N THR A 675 -13.29 2.67 -19.43
CA THR A 675 -12.77 4.06 -19.49
C THR A 675 -13.66 5.05 -18.72
N LYS A 676 -14.94 4.74 -18.51
CA LYS A 676 -15.82 5.53 -17.61
C LYS A 676 -15.55 5.26 -16.13
N ALA A 677 -15.09 4.06 -15.78
CA ALA A 677 -14.77 3.66 -14.41
C ALA A 677 -13.32 3.95 -14.02
N VAL A 678 -12.40 3.93 -15.00
CA VAL A 678 -10.98 4.22 -14.87
C VAL A 678 -10.67 5.44 -15.73
N PRO A 679 -10.78 6.66 -15.16
CA PRO A 679 -10.73 7.89 -15.92
C PRO A 679 -9.37 8.13 -16.62
N ASP A 680 -8.30 7.50 -16.15
CA ASP A 680 -6.93 7.61 -16.69
C ASP A 680 -6.81 7.06 -18.13
N LEU A 681 -7.76 6.23 -18.57
CA LEU A 681 -7.73 5.57 -19.87
C LEU A 681 -8.56 6.36 -20.89
N GLN A 682 -7.91 6.86 -21.95
CA GLN A 682 -8.57 7.56 -23.04
C GLN A 682 -8.08 7.07 -24.41
N SER A 683 -9.03 6.84 -25.32
CA SER A 683 -8.75 6.38 -26.70
C SER A 683 -8.17 7.51 -27.56
N PHE A 684 -7.27 7.17 -28.47
CA PHE A 684 -6.73 8.04 -29.51
C PHE A 684 -7.80 8.26 -30.61
N GLU A 685 -8.54 9.35 -30.46
CA GLU A 685 -9.59 9.79 -31.38
C GLU A 685 -9.20 11.08 -32.10
N TYR A 686 -9.97 11.47 -33.12
CA TYR A 686 -9.81 12.74 -33.86
C TYR A 686 -9.80 13.96 -32.93
N GLU A 687 -10.56 13.93 -31.84
CA GLU A 687 -10.63 15.00 -30.85
C GLU A 687 -9.95 14.60 -29.53
N ILE A 688 -9.36 15.59 -28.87
CA ILE A 688 -8.82 15.49 -27.51
C ILE A 688 -9.99 15.77 -26.54
N LYS A 689 -10.53 14.72 -25.91
CA LYS A 689 -11.77 14.84 -25.11
C LYS A 689 -11.56 15.49 -23.73
N ASP A 690 -10.72 14.91 -22.88
CA ASP A 690 -10.54 15.34 -21.49
C ASP A 690 -9.05 15.35 -21.15
N VAL A 691 -8.44 16.52 -21.24
CA VAL A 691 -6.99 16.69 -21.02
C VAL A 691 -6.56 16.41 -19.58
N ALA A 692 -7.46 16.61 -18.61
CA ALA A 692 -7.18 16.32 -17.20
C ALA A 692 -7.04 14.81 -16.99
N LYS A 693 -7.98 14.04 -17.52
CA LYS A 693 -8.01 12.58 -17.47
C LYS A 693 -6.82 11.95 -18.19
N LEU A 694 -6.52 12.43 -19.39
CA LEU A 694 -5.35 11.98 -20.15
C LEU A 694 -4.02 12.27 -19.42
N SER A 695 -4.00 13.29 -18.55
CA SER A 695 -2.81 13.73 -17.83
C SER A 695 -2.78 13.27 -16.35
N ILE A 696 -3.62 12.31 -15.94
CA ILE A 696 -3.65 11.84 -14.55
C ILE A 696 -2.27 11.33 -14.11
N ALA A 697 -1.55 10.58 -14.95
CA ALA A 697 -0.21 10.07 -14.62
C ALA A 697 0.82 11.20 -14.43
N ALA A 698 0.75 12.25 -15.25
CA ALA A 698 1.71 13.36 -15.27
C ALA A 698 1.38 14.49 -14.29
N ARG A 699 0.17 14.51 -13.73
CA ARG A 699 -0.39 15.65 -12.98
C ARG A 699 0.54 16.30 -11.95
N ASN A 700 1.32 15.50 -11.22
CA ASN A 700 2.21 16.03 -10.17
C ASN A 700 3.46 16.68 -10.80
N LEU A 701 4.06 16.02 -11.78
CA LEU A 701 5.20 16.55 -12.54
C LEU A 701 4.81 17.84 -13.27
N ASP A 702 3.64 17.84 -13.92
CA ASP A 702 3.08 18.99 -14.63
C ASP A 702 2.82 20.17 -13.68
N ARG A 703 2.30 19.93 -12.47
CA ARG A 703 2.12 20.98 -11.45
C ARG A 703 3.44 21.54 -10.91
N ASN A 704 4.46 20.70 -10.78
CA ASN A 704 5.76 21.12 -10.25
C ASN A 704 6.61 21.86 -11.30
N PHE A 705 6.50 21.52 -12.58
CA PHE A 705 7.35 22.07 -13.65
C PHE A 705 6.63 22.94 -14.68
N LEU A 706 5.32 23.20 -14.54
CA LEU A 706 4.57 24.16 -15.37
C LEU A 706 3.95 25.28 -14.53
N ASN A 707 4.60 25.64 -13.42
CA ASN A 707 4.14 26.66 -12.49
C ASN A 707 4.59 28.09 -12.85
N LYS A 708 5.57 28.28 -13.76
CA LYS A 708 6.11 29.61 -14.13
C LYS A 708 5.44 30.22 -15.38
N LEU A 709 4.99 29.39 -16.31
CA LEU A 709 4.52 29.84 -17.63
C LEU A 709 3.13 30.49 -17.59
N THR A 710 2.93 31.54 -18.40
CA THR A 710 1.65 32.26 -18.54
C THR A 710 0.73 31.62 -19.57
N ARG A 711 -0.57 31.94 -19.52
CA ARG A 711 -1.56 31.50 -20.53
C ARG A 711 -1.11 31.81 -21.96
N VAL A 712 -0.55 33.00 -22.20
CA VAL A 712 -0.08 33.43 -23.52
C VAL A 712 1.07 32.55 -24.00
N GLN A 713 2.02 32.21 -23.13
CA GLN A 713 3.14 31.32 -23.48
C GLN A 713 2.64 29.91 -23.81
N TRP A 714 1.65 29.40 -23.07
CA TRP A 714 1.03 28.10 -23.37
C TRP A 714 0.42 28.05 -24.76
N LEU A 715 -0.40 29.05 -25.12
CA LEU A 715 -1.03 29.14 -26.43
C LEU A 715 -0.01 29.31 -27.55
N GLN A 716 1.03 30.13 -27.32
CA GLN A 716 2.11 30.34 -28.27
C GLN A 716 2.88 29.03 -28.55
N ILE A 717 3.24 28.27 -27.51
CA ILE A 717 3.95 26.99 -27.68
C ILE A 717 3.07 25.95 -28.39
N ALA A 718 1.76 25.90 -28.08
CA ALA A 718 0.82 25.05 -28.79
C ALA A 718 0.73 25.40 -30.29
N PHE A 719 0.69 26.68 -30.62
CA PHE A 719 0.68 27.17 -31.99
C PHE A 719 2.00 26.88 -32.72
N GLU A 720 3.15 26.99 -32.04
CA GLU A 720 4.45 26.59 -32.60
C GLU A 720 4.50 25.10 -32.96
N ILE A 721 3.94 24.23 -32.12
CA ILE A 721 3.83 22.79 -32.42
C ILE A 721 2.95 22.59 -33.65
N GLN A 722 1.79 23.26 -33.68
CA GLN A 722 0.83 23.15 -34.77
C GLN A 722 1.42 23.58 -36.13
N THR A 723 2.29 24.59 -36.14
CA THR A 723 2.95 25.08 -37.36
C THR A 723 4.15 24.23 -37.79
N LYS A 724 4.97 23.75 -36.85
CA LYS A 724 6.16 22.94 -37.15
C LYS A 724 5.83 21.50 -37.53
N LEU A 725 4.75 20.91 -37.00
CA LEU A 725 4.27 19.59 -37.40
C LEU A 725 3.47 19.69 -38.70
N THR A 726 4.15 19.96 -39.81
CA THR A 726 3.51 19.99 -41.13
C THR A 726 2.93 18.63 -41.50
N ASP A 727 2.00 18.62 -42.44
CA ASP A 727 1.40 17.38 -42.95
C ASP A 727 2.46 16.38 -43.42
N LYS A 728 3.49 16.87 -44.12
CA LYS A 728 4.63 16.05 -44.55
C LYS A 728 5.40 15.44 -43.38
N VAL A 729 5.68 16.21 -42.32
CA VAL A 729 6.37 15.69 -41.13
C VAL A 729 5.56 14.56 -40.48
N ILE A 730 4.24 14.73 -40.36
CA ILE A 730 3.35 13.70 -39.81
C ILE A 730 3.35 12.46 -40.71
N GLU A 731 3.22 12.62 -42.02
CA GLU A 731 3.20 11.51 -42.97
C GLU A 731 4.52 10.73 -43.00
N ASP A 732 5.66 11.43 -43.07
CA ASP A 732 6.99 10.83 -43.07
C ASP A 732 7.27 10.08 -41.75
N ALA A 733 6.86 10.66 -40.61
CA ALA A 733 6.99 10.03 -39.30
C ALA A 733 6.17 8.74 -39.19
N VAL A 734 4.91 8.74 -39.66
CA VAL A 734 4.05 7.54 -39.63
C VAL A 734 4.62 6.46 -40.56
N ARG A 735 5.26 6.82 -41.68
CA ARG A 735 5.92 5.86 -42.58
C ARG A 735 7.15 5.14 -41.99
N ARG A 736 7.61 5.51 -40.78
CA ARG A 736 8.69 4.79 -40.07
C ARG A 736 8.27 3.41 -39.55
N MET A 737 6.96 3.17 -39.38
CA MET A 737 6.48 1.82 -39.06
C MET A 737 6.78 0.85 -40.21
N PRO A 738 6.80 -0.47 -39.99
CA PRO A 738 6.98 -1.42 -41.07
C PRO A 738 5.97 -1.21 -42.21
N PRO A 739 6.39 -1.25 -43.49
CA PRO A 739 5.53 -0.95 -44.62
C PRO A 739 4.32 -1.89 -44.72
N GLU A 740 4.45 -3.13 -44.23
CA GLU A 740 3.37 -4.12 -44.18
C GLU A 740 2.20 -3.65 -43.31
N VAL A 741 2.49 -2.94 -42.20
CA VAL A 741 1.46 -2.45 -41.28
C VAL A 741 0.97 -1.04 -41.59
N PHE A 742 1.74 -0.24 -42.34
CA PHE A 742 1.35 1.12 -42.74
C PHE A 742 0.01 1.14 -43.48
N ASN A 743 -0.23 0.15 -44.34
CA ASN A 743 -1.49 0.05 -45.10
C ASN A 743 -2.71 -0.29 -44.23
N ILE A 744 -2.51 -0.76 -43.00
CA ILE A 744 -3.59 -1.18 -42.08
C ILE A 744 -4.03 -0.02 -41.19
N SER A 745 -3.09 0.65 -40.52
CA SER A 745 -3.39 1.68 -39.51
C SER A 745 -2.81 3.07 -39.83
N GLY A 746 -1.89 3.18 -40.78
CA GLY A 746 -1.11 4.41 -41.02
C GLY A 746 -1.96 5.60 -41.46
N GLN A 747 -2.88 5.41 -42.40
CA GLN A 747 -3.74 6.49 -42.90
C GLN A 747 -4.68 7.05 -41.83
N GLU A 748 -5.24 6.18 -40.99
CA GLU A 748 -6.09 6.59 -39.86
C GLU A 748 -5.28 7.40 -38.83
N ILE A 749 -4.08 6.94 -38.49
CA ILE A 749 -3.19 7.65 -37.56
C ILE A 749 -2.81 9.03 -38.09
N ILE A 750 -2.48 9.14 -39.39
CA ILE A 750 -2.19 10.43 -40.04
C ILE A 750 -3.39 11.37 -39.92
N ALA A 751 -4.59 10.90 -40.27
CA ALA A 751 -5.79 11.73 -40.22
C ALA A 751 -6.11 12.23 -38.80
N LYS A 752 -5.99 11.35 -37.80
CA LYS A 752 -6.19 11.71 -36.39
C LYS A 752 -5.13 12.68 -35.89
N LEU A 753 -3.85 12.45 -36.20
CA LEU A 753 -2.75 13.36 -35.83
C LEU A 753 -2.97 14.77 -36.41
N LYS A 754 -3.34 14.88 -37.69
CA LYS A 754 -3.64 16.18 -38.33
C LYS A 754 -4.82 16.88 -37.65
N SER A 755 -5.91 16.15 -37.37
CA SER A 755 -7.09 16.69 -36.68
C SER A 755 -6.75 17.19 -35.27
N ARG A 756 -6.06 16.37 -34.46
CA ARG A 756 -5.66 16.74 -33.10
C ARG A 756 -4.67 17.90 -33.07
N ARG A 757 -3.71 17.93 -34.01
CA ARG A 757 -2.75 19.05 -34.17
C ARG A 757 -3.51 20.35 -34.40
N ASN A 758 -4.54 20.33 -35.23
CA ASN A 758 -5.35 21.51 -35.54
C ASN A 758 -6.16 22.02 -34.33
N ASN A 759 -6.46 21.15 -33.34
CA ASN A 759 -7.19 21.49 -32.11
C ASN A 759 -6.28 21.67 -30.87
N LEU A 760 -4.95 21.61 -31.05
CA LEU A 760 -4.01 21.54 -29.91
C LEU A 760 -4.03 22.80 -29.02
N THR A 761 -4.29 23.97 -29.60
CA THR A 761 -4.40 25.24 -28.86
C THR A 761 -5.56 25.22 -27.86
N ASN A 762 -6.71 24.67 -28.24
CA ASN A 762 -7.87 24.54 -27.34
C ASN A 762 -7.56 23.58 -26.18
N ALA A 763 -6.91 22.45 -26.47
CA ALA A 763 -6.48 21.49 -25.45
C ALA A 763 -5.45 22.12 -24.48
N ALA A 764 -4.52 22.93 -25.00
CA ALA A 764 -3.55 23.65 -24.18
C ALA A 764 -4.22 24.68 -23.26
N GLU A 765 -5.25 25.39 -23.75
CA GLU A 765 -6.02 26.34 -22.96
C GLU A 765 -6.77 25.67 -21.80
N GLU A 766 -7.49 24.60 -22.11
CA GLU A 766 -8.23 23.83 -21.11
C GLU A 766 -7.29 23.29 -20.03
N TYR A 767 -6.14 22.74 -20.44
CA TYR A 767 -5.18 22.16 -19.51
C TYR A 767 -4.49 23.22 -18.63
N TYR A 768 -4.16 24.39 -19.20
CA TYR A 768 -3.66 25.53 -18.43
C TYR A 768 -4.66 25.96 -17.34
N ALA A 769 -5.96 26.05 -17.67
CA ALA A 769 -6.99 26.44 -16.71
C ALA A 769 -7.11 25.46 -15.54
N ILE A 770 -6.95 24.17 -15.80
CA ILE A 770 -6.94 23.12 -14.77
C ILE A 770 -5.74 23.28 -13.83
N LEU A 771 -4.54 23.43 -14.39
CA LEU A 771 -3.31 23.51 -13.60
C LEU A 771 -3.19 24.83 -12.83
N SER A 772 -3.68 25.94 -13.40
CA SER A 772 -3.55 27.28 -12.83
C SER A 772 -4.54 27.59 -11.71
N LYS A 773 -5.52 26.70 -11.46
CA LYS A 773 -6.49 26.84 -10.36
C LYS A 773 -5.84 26.78 -8.99
N GLU A 774 -4.84 25.90 -8.82
CA GLU A 774 -4.03 25.79 -7.62
C GLU A 774 -2.57 25.70 -8.06
N VAL A 775 -1.73 26.66 -7.68
CA VAL A 775 -0.32 26.70 -8.07
C VAL A 775 0.56 26.53 -6.84
N THR A 776 1.62 25.74 -6.96
CA THR A 776 2.61 25.55 -5.90
C THR A 776 3.97 26.01 -6.38
N PHE A 777 4.59 26.88 -5.58
CA PHE A 777 6.00 27.24 -5.67
C PHE A 777 6.74 26.57 -4.52
N THR A 778 7.93 26.06 -4.82
CA THR A 778 8.84 25.45 -3.86
C THR A 778 10.17 26.20 -3.92
N GLY A 779 10.66 26.65 -2.77
CA GLY A 779 12.00 27.17 -2.56
C GLY A 779 13.04 26.06 -2.57
N THR A 780 14.18 26.33 -1.96
CA THR A 780 15.36 25.45 -1.93
C THR A 780 15.93 25.39 -0.50
N ASN A 781 17.03 24.70 -0.29
CA ASN A 781 17.77 24.69 0.98
C ASN A 781 18.79 25.85 1.03
N LYS A 782 18.50 26.95 0.34
CA LYS A 782 19.29 28.19 0.29
C LYS A 782 18.42 29.35 0.75
N HIS A 783 18.88 30.57 0.54
CA HIS A 783 18.18 31.75 1.06
C HIS A 783 17.41 32.44 -0.07
N GLU A 784 16.11 32.55 0.11
CA GLU A 784 15.17 33.17 -0.80
C GLU A 784 14.40 34.33 -0.16
N PHE A 785 14.22 35.41 -0.93
CA PHE A 785 13.26 36.45 -0.64
C PHE A 785 12.04 36.30 -1.55
N VAL A 786 10.88 36.03 -0.96
CA VAL A 786 9.59 35.87 -1.64
C VAL A 786 8.74 37.11 -1.40
N SER A 787 8.31 37.75 -2.49
CA SER A 787 7.41 38.90 -2.47
C SER A 787 6.10 38.57 -3.19
N ILE A 788 4.97 38.77 -2.51
CA ILE A 788 3.63 38.59 -3.06
C ILE A 788 2.91 39.94 -3.03
N GLN A 789 2.76 40.55 -4.20
CA GLN A 789 2.08 41.83 -4.36
C GLN A 789 0.64 41.61 -4.84
N ASN A 790 -0.32 41.84 -3.96
CA ASN A 790 -1.74 41.75 -4.25
C ASN A 790 -2.28 43.04 -4.88
N LYS A 791 -3.18 42.88 -5.85
CA LYS A 791 -4.04 43.90 -6.45
C LYS A 791 -5.47 43.39 -6.57
N ASP A 792 -6.41 44.26 -6.94
CA ASP A 792 -7.85 43.96 -7.02
C ASP A 792 -8.24 42.79 -7.95
N ASP A 793 -7.50 42.59 -9.04
CA ASP A 793 -7.76 41.61 -10.10
C ASP A 793 -6.68 40.51 -10.23
N HIS A 794 -5.47 40.74 -9.70
CA HIS A 794 -4.36 39.79 -9.76
C HIS A 794 -3.41 39.86 -8.56
N SER A 795 -2.52 38.89 -8.45
CA SER A 795 -1.41 38.88 -7.50
C SER A 795 -0.11 38.49 -8.20
N THR A 796 0.97 39.21 -7.95
CA THR A 796 2.28 38.93 -8.54
C THR A 796 3.19 38.29 -7.49
N LEU A 797 3.69 37.08 -7.79
CA LEU A 797 4.72 36.39 -7.01
C LEU A 797 6.07 36.65 -7.65
N SER A 798 7.00 37.22 -6.91
CA SER A 798 8.40 37.41 -7.31
C SER A 798 9.31 36.77 -6.27
N VAL A 799 10.29 35.96 -6.70
CA VAL A 799 11.25 35.30 -5.81
C VAL A 799 12.66 35.67 -6.22
N TYR A 800 13.46 36.02 -5.22
CA TYR A 800 14.83 36.49 -5.37
C TYR A 800 15.78 35.61 -4.57
N LYS A 801 16.95 35.31 -5.15
CA LYS A 801 18.09 34.78 -4.42
C LYS A 801 18.64 35.88 -3.50
N ILE A 802 18.87 35.55 -2.24
CA ILE A 802 19.53 36.44 -1.28
C ILE A 802 20.77 35.78 -0.70
N ASN A 803 21.72 36.60 -0.23
CA ASN A 803 22.88 36.11 0.50
C ASN A 803 22.59 35.96 2.01
N SER A 804 23.60 35.54 2.78
CA SER A 804 23.50 35.39 4.24
C SER A 804 23.17 36.68 5.00
N ASP A 805 23.39 37.85 4.38
CA ASP A 805 23.07 39.18 4.94
C ASP A 805 21.71 39.70 4.44
N ARG A 806 20.90 38.84 3.80
CA ARG A 806 19.59 39.15 3.19
C ARG A 806 19.64 40.22 2.07
N LYS A 807 20.79 40.39 1.41
CA LYS A 807 20.90 41.24 0.21
C LYS A 807 20.47 40.47 -1.02
N ILE A 808 19.64 41.09 -1.87
CA ILE A 808 19.18 40.53 -3.15
C ILE A 808 20.36 40.42 -4.11
N GLU A 809 20.57 39.22 -4.66
CA GLU A 809 21.56 38.97 -5.71
C GLU A 809 20.91 38.95 -7.10
N SER A 810 19.82 38.20 -7.25
CA SER A 810 19.14 38.03 -8.56
C SER A 810 17.70 37.55 -8.40
N LYS A 811 16.87 37.77 -9.44
CA LYS A 811 15.47 37.29 -9.50
C LYS A 811 15.42 35.93 -10.18
N ILE A 812 14.84 34.92 -9.53
CA ILE A 812 14.81 33.52 -10.01
C ILE A 812 13.40 33.08 -10.48
N PHE A 813 12.35 33.69 -9.92
CA PHE A 813 10.97 33.40 -10.29
C PHE A 813 10.13 34.67 -10.35
N GLU A 814 9.21 34.75 -11.31
CA GLU A 814 8.18 35.77 -11.37
C GLU A 814 6.97 35.23 -12.13
N ARG A 815 5.76 35.38 -11.56
CA ARG A 815 4.49 35.09 -12.24
C ARG A 815 3.37 35.96 -11.69
N THR A 816 2.52 36.44 -12.59
CA THR A 816 1.25 37.09 -12.26
C THR A 816 0.11 36.08 -12.31
N PHE A 817 -0.71 36.03 -11.26
CA PHE A 817 -1.86 35.16 -11.10
C PHE A 817 -3.15 35.98 -11.07
N PHE A 818 -4.07 35.71 -11.99
CA PHE A 818 -5.35 36.43 -12.07
C PHE A 818 -6.42 35.77 -11.19
N ASN A 819 -7.26 36.59 -10.56
CA ASN A 819 -8.28 36.15 -9.60
C ASN A 819 -9.38 35.26 -10.22
N ASN A 820 -9.58 35.31 -11.53
CA ASN A 820 -10.50 34.45 -12.28
C ASN A 820 -9.86 33.12 -12.74
N GLU A 821 -8.53 33.01 -12.71
CA GLU A 821 -7.78 31.81 -13.10
C GLU A 821 -7.30 31.01 -11.88
N THR A 822 -6.80 31.70 -10.85
CA THR A 822 -6.12 31.08 -9.70
C THR A 822 -6.92 31.25 -8.42
N GLN A 823 -7.10 30.17 -7.68
CA GLN A 823 -7.84 30.13 -6.41
C GLN A 823 -6.91 29.98 -5.21
N GLU A 824 -5.87 29.17 -5.35
CA GLU A 824 -4.88 28.91 -4.27
C GLU A 824 -3.44 29.03 -4.80
N LEU A 825 -2.59 29.69 -4.02
CA LEU A 825 -1.15 29.79 -4.23
C LEU A 825 -0.45 29.24 -2.98
N ASN A 826 0.32 28.16 -3.15
CA ASN A 826 1.09 27.56 -2.07
C ASN A 826 2.58 27.89 -2.26
N VAL A 827 3.24 28.34 -1.21
CA VAL A 827 4.67 28.69 -1.18
C VAL A 827 5.32 27.87 -0.07
N PHE A 828 6.30 27.06 -0.43
CA PHE A 828 7.15 26.32 0.51
C PHE A 828 8.53 26.95 0.53
N ALA A 829 9.04 27.31 1.71
CA ALA A 829 10.39 27.83 1.92
C ALA A 829 11.44 26.71 1.80
N PHE A 830 11.26 25.61 2.55
CA PHE A 830 12.30 24.60 2.83
C PHE A 830 13.41 25.19 3.74
N GLU A 831 14.63 24.64 3.73
CA GLU A 831 15.70 25.10 4.63
C GLU A 831 16.29 26.45 4.18
N GLY A 832 17.03 27.11 5.06
CA GLY A 832 17.59 28.44 4.84
C GLY A 832 16.81 29.54 5.55
N ARG A 833 17.46 30.71 5.72
CA ARG A 833 16.87 31.88 6.37
C ARG A 833 16.07 32.71 5.38
N ASP A 834 14.85 32.27 5.07
CA ASP A 834 14.02 32.89 4.05
C ASP A 834 13.30 34.13 4.55
N SER A 835 12.79 34.93 3.61
CA SER A 835 11.99 36.10 3.90
C SER A 835 10.78 36.17 2.98
N VAL A 836 9.58 36.09 3.54
CA VAL A 836 8.31 36.11 2.80
C VAL A 836 7.51 37.35 3.17
N ILE A 837 7.26 38.24 2.21
CA ILE A 837 6.47 39.46 2.40
C ILE A 837 5.24 39.43 1.49
N VAL A 838 4.06 39.66 2.09
CA VAL A 838 2.81 39.84 1.35
C VAL A 838 2.34 41.29 1.53
N SER A 839 2.05 42.00 0.44
CA SER A 839 1.70 43.43 0.46
C SER A 839 0.61 43.78 -0.56
N GLY A 840 0.01 44.97 -0.43
CA GLY A 840 -1.00 45.49 -1.35
C GLY A 840 -2.44 45.35 -0.87
N ASP A 841 -3.36 45.27 -1.84
CA ASP A 841 -4.81 45.21 -1.61
C ASP A 841 -5.23 43.91 -0.91
N PRO A 842 -6.48 43.83 -0.37
CA PRO A 842 -7.02 42.58 0.13
C PRO A 842 -7.08 41.51 -0.97
N GLY A 843 -6.12 40.58 -0.97
CA GLY A 843 -6.03 39.52 -1.98
C GLY A 843 -7.29 38.64 -2.02
N LYS A 844 -7.68 38.18 -3.21
CA LYS A 844 -8.78 37.20 -3.38
C LYS A 844 -8.26 35.76 -3.46
N ILE A 845 -7.03 35.57 -3.91
CA ILE A 845 -6.32 34.28 -3.93
C ILE A 845 -6.00 33.87 -2.51
N LYS A 846 -6.20 32.59 -2.18
CA LYS A 846 -5.75 32.03 -0.90
C LYS A 846 -4.25 31.73 -0.98
N VAL A 847 -3.46 32.38 -0.15
CA VAL A 847 -2.00 32.21 -0.11
C VAL A 847 -1.65 31.35 1.10
N ARG A 848 -0.94 30.25 0.87
CA ARG A 848 -0.37 29.40 1.94
C ARG A 848 1.13 29.53 1.91
N ILE A 849 1.72 29.80 3.07
CA ILE A 849 3.16 29.90 3.24
C ILE A 849 3.55 28.84 4.26
N VAL A 850 4.47 27.96 3.87
CA VAL A 850 4.99 26.90 4.72
C VAL A 850 6.47 27.19 4.93
N GLY A 851 6.86 27.47 6.17
CA GLY A 851 8.25 27.77 6.55
C GLY A 851 9.18 26.55 6.45
N GLY A 852 10.43 26.76 6.83
CA GLY A 852 11.49 25.76 6.95
C GLY A 852 11.82 25.31 8.36
N GLU A 853 12.84 24.45 8.47
CA GLU A 853 13.48 24.12 9.76
C GLU A 853 14.39 25.27 10.26
N ASP A 854 14.78 26.18 9.37
CA ASP A 854 15.63 27.33 9.67
C ASP A 854 14.81 28.59 9.99
N LYS A 855 15.49 29.61 10.53
CA LYS A 855 14.86 30.86 10.99
C LYS A 855 14.38 31.74 9.84
N ASP A 856 13.07 31.71 9.63
CA ASP A 856 12.39 32.48 8.59
C ASP A 856 11.91 33.85 9.07
N PHE A 857 11.65 34.75 8.13
CA PHE A 857 10.97 36.01 8.37
C PHE A 857 9.70 36.10 7.53
N PHE A 858 8.56 36.30 8.17
CA PHE A 858 7.28 36.51 7.51
C PHE A 858 6.69 37.88 7.87
N ALA A 859 6.15 38.60 6.88
CA ALA A 859 5.36 39.81 7.11
C ALA A 859 4.14 39.91 6.18
N ASP A 860 2.98 40.21 6.75
CA ASP A 860 1.77 40.56 6.01
C ASP A 860 1.45 42.06 6.21
N ASN A 861 1.73 42.84 5.18
CA ASN A 861 1.50 44.27 5.08
C ASN A 861 0.22 44.61 4.28
N THR A 862 -0.71 43.66 4.13
CA THR A 862 -1.99 43.91 3.43
C THR A 862 -2.98 44.67 4.31
N THR A 863 -3.86 45.45 3.68
CA THR A 863 -4.88 46.26 4.37
C THR A 863 -6.19 45.50 4.64
N GLY A 864 -6.29 44.24 4.21
CA GLY A 864 -7.49 43.41 4.27
C GLY A 864 -7.80 42.81 5.64
N HIS A 865 -9.04 42.32 5.79
CA HIS A 865 -9.51 41.58 6.97
C HIS A 865 -9.86 40.12 6.67
N ARG A 866 -9.81 39.71 5.39
CA ARG A 866 -10.13 38.34 4.98
C ARG A 866 -8.96 37.44 5.38
N LYS A 867 -9.23 36.35 6.11
CA LYS A 867 -8.19 35.39 6.54
C LYS A 867 -7.75 34.44 5.41
N ASN A 868 -7.26 34.99 4.31
CA ASN A 868 -6.84 34.24 3.11
C ASN A 868 -5.33 34.03 3.00
N ILE A 869 -4.51 34.61 3.89
CA ILE A 869 -3.08 34.31 4.03
C ILE A 869 -2.94 33.35 5.21
N ILE A 870 -2.35 32.17 4.99
CA ILE A 870 -2.19 31.14 6.01
C ILE A 870 -0.71 30.79 6.12
N VAL A 871 -0.12 30.95 7.31
CA VAL A 871 1.28 30.64 7.59
C VAL A 871 1.36 29.38 8.45
N TYR A 872 2.15 28.41 8.00
CA TYR A 872 2.46 27.16 8.68
C TYR A 872 3.91 27.18 9.14
N ASP A 873 4.14 27.05 10.44
CA ASP A 873 5.48 27.16 11.05
C ASP A 873 5.53 26.44 12.42
N THR A 874 6.70 26.32 13.04
CA THR A 874 6.85 25.83 14.42
C THR A 874 6.41 26.87 15.46
N ASP A 875 6.06 26.39 16.67
CA ASP A 875 5.64 27.21 17.83
C ASP A 875 6.82 27.48 18.80
N ASP A 876 8.07 27.36 18.34
CA ASP A 876 9.28 27.56 19.15
C ASP A 876 9.74 29.03 19.24
N ASN A 877 9.12 29.92 18.45
CA ASN A 877 9.46 31.34 18.29
C ASN A 877 10.87 31.59 17.71
N GLU A 878 11.43 30.64 16.97
CA GLU A 878 12.70 30.85 16.28
C GLU A 878 12.54 31.74 15.03
N SER A 879 11.43 31.57 14.31
CA SER A 879 11.04 32.40 13.15
C SER A 879 10.38 33.73 13.57
N SER A 880 10.66 34.79 12.80
CA SER A 880 10.11 36.13 13.04
C SER A 880 8.86 36.37 12.19
N ILE A 881 7.68 36.21 12.79
CA ILE A 881 6.38 36.32 12.11
C ILE A 881 5.71 37.64 12.51
N LYS A 882 5.46 38.52 11.53
CA LYS A 882 4.69 39.77 11.67
C LYS A 882 3.32 39.62 10.98
N PRO A 883 2.32 39.03 11.65
CA PRO A 883 1.02 38.77 11.05
C PRO A 883 0.22 40.05 10.86
N GLY A 884 -0.39 40.21 9.69
CA GLY A 884 -1.36 41.26 9.39
C GLY A 884 -2.80 40.84 9.72
N LYS A 885 -3.75 41.72 9.47
CA LYS A 885 -5.18 41.44 9.71
C LYS A 885 -5.73 40.33 8.79
N SER A 886 -5.11 40.10 7.63
CA SER A 886 -5.46 39.04 6.68
C SER A 886 -4.81 37.68 7.00
N THR A 887 -3.90 37.62 7.98
CA THR A 887 -3.13 36.41 8.30
C THR A 887 -3.84 35.48 9.29
N LYS A 888 -3.80 34.18 9.02
CA LYS A 888 -4.09 33.08 9.95
C LYS A 888 -2.80 32.28 10.19
N LEU A 889 -2.44 32.05 11.45
CA LEU A 889 -1.30 31.22 11.82
C LEU A 889 -1.76 29.78 12.12
N GLU A 890 -1.01 28.81 11.64
CA GLU A 890 -1.16 27.37 11.88
C GLU A 890 0.16 26.84 12.44
N LEU A 891 0.42 27.13 13.73
CA LEU A 891 1.66 26.77 14.42
C LEU A 891 1.59 25.37 15.04
N SER A 892 2.73 24.68 15.08
CA SER A 892 2.85 23.31 15.59
C SER A 892 4.11 23.13 16.44
N LYS A 893 4.07 22.24 17.44
CA LYS A 893 5.27 21.83 18.20
C LYS A 893 6.15 20.80 17.48
N TYR A 894 5.70 20.33 16.31
CA TYR A 894 6.34 19.27 15.55
C TYR A 894 6.71 19.75 14.16
N GLU A 895 7.95 19.47 13.75
CA GLU A 895 8.54 19.76 12.44
C GLU A 895 7.73 19.27 11.25
N SER A 896 6.88 18.25 11.46
CA SER A 896 5.95 17.74 10.46
C SER A 896 5.05 18.82 9.82
N VAL A 897 4.92 20.01 10.44
CA VAL A 897 4.24 21.18 9.87
C VAL A 897 4.92 21.72 8.59
N HIS A 898 6.22 21.45 8.41
CA HIS A 898 7.00 21.82 7.22
C HIS A 898 6.92 20.78 6.09
N SER A 899 6.31 19.60 6.35
CA SER A 899 6.31 18.47 5.42
C SER A 899 5.80 18.81 4.01
N TYR A 900 6.56 18.44 2.98
CA TYR A 900 6.19 18.58 1.58
C TYR A 900 6.11 17.21 0.90
N ASN A 901 4.96 16.95 0.30
CA ASN A 901 4.75 15.75 -0.50
C ASN A 901 4.47 16.16 -1.96
N ARG A 902 5.48 15.98 -2.82
CA ARG A 902 5.39 16.29 -4.26
C ARG A 902 4.29 15.53 -5.01
N ASN A 903 3.81 14.42 -4.44
CA ASN A 903 2.79 13.55 -5.01
C ASN A 903 1.40 13.71 -4.37
N ALA A 904 1.19 14.74 -3.55
CA ALA A 904 -0.05 14.94 -2.79
C ALA A 904 -1.28 15.27 -3.64
N PHE A 905 -1.10 15.85 -4.83
CA PHE A 905 -2.24 16.28 -5.65
C PHE A 905 -2.99 15.09 -6.25
N LYS A 906 -4.31 15.11 -6.10
CA LYS A 906 -5.25 14.12 -6.63
C LYS A 906 -6.45 14.86 -7.21
N TYR A 907 -6.86 14.51 -8.42
CA TYR A 907 -8.09 15.02 -8.99
C TYR A 907 -9.31 14.52 -8.21
N ASP A 908 -10.35 15.35 -8.17
CA ASP A 908 -11.64 14.98 -7.61
C ASP A 908 -12.24 13.79 -8.36
N LYS A 909 -12.96 12.94 -7.62
CA LYS A 909 -13.59 11.74 -8.17
C LYS A 909 -15.10 11.79 -7.99
N SER A 910 -15.80 11.36 -9.02
CA SER A 910 -17.24 11.12 -8.97
C SER A 910 -17.57 9.72 -9.50
N SER A 911 -18.55 9.05 -8.88
CA SER A 911 -18.91 7.69 -9.29
C SER A 911 -20.36 7.33 -8.96
N PRO A 912 -21.09 6.63 -9.85
CA PRO A 912 -22.37 6.02 -9.53
C PRO A 912 -22.18 4.74 -8.68
N ILE A 913 -23.16 4.43 -7.82
CA ILE A 913 -23.13 3.28 -6.91
C ILE A 913 -24.46 2.51 -7.03
N PRO A 914 -24.48 1.27 -7.54
CA PRO A 914 -25.70 0.47 -7.60
C PRO A 914 -26.12 -0.04 -6.20
N SER A 915 -27.41 -0.34 -6.02
CA SER A 915 -27.97 -0.87 -4.77
C SER A 915 -29.04 -1.93 -5.02
N LEU A 916 -28.93 -3.06 -4.31
CA LEU A 916 -29.87 -4.19 -4.37
C LEU A 916 -29.96 -4.85 -2.99
N ASP A 917 -31.16 -5.07 -2.47
CA ASP A 917 -31.43 -5.69 -1.15
C ASP A 917 -32.77 -6.45 -1.16
N TYR A 918 -32.97 -7.47 -0.33
CA TYR A 918 -34.26 -8.20 -0.25
C TYR A 918 -34.57 -8.74 1.14
N ASN A 919 -35.81 -8.54 1.60
CA ASN A 919 -36.33 -9.20 2.80
C ASN A 919 -37.80 -9.67 2.64
N VAL A 920 -38.25 -10.59 3.50
CA VAL A 920 -39.57 -11.23 3.37
C VAL A 920 -40.74 -10.25 3.55
N ASP A 921 -40.57 -9.22 4.38
CA ASP A 921 -41.64 -8.28 4.72
C ASP A 921 -41.77 -7.19 3.64
N ASP A 922 -40.65 -6.62 3.17
CA ASP A 922 -40.59 -5.50 2.24
C ASP A 922 -40.33 -5.88 0.76
N GLY A 923 -39.90 -7.11 0.49
CA GLY A 923 -39.54 -7.57 -0.86
C GLY A 923 -38.19 -7.04 -1.36
N LEU A 924 -38.04 -6.90 -2.67
CA LEU A 924 -36.81 -6.43 -3.34
C LEU A 924 -36.70 -4.91 -3.27
N PHE A 925 -35.57 -4.37 -2.82
CA PHE A 925 -35.18 -2.98 -2.98
C PHE A 925 -34.23 -2.84 -4.17
N ILE A 926 -34.54 -1.92 -5.08
CA ILE A 926 -33.68 -1.55 -6.20
C ILE A 926 -33.36 -0.07 -6.08
N GLY A 927 -32.09 0.29 -6.24
CA GLY A 927 -31.66 1.68 -6.10
C GLY A 927 -30.34 2.01 -6.77
N ALA A 928 -30.01 3.29 -6.72
CA ALA A 928 -28.74 3.84 -7.17
C ALA A 928 -28.32 5.00 -6.27
N GLY A 929 -27.03 5.28 -6.25
CA GLY A 929 -26.45 6.43 -5.58
C GLY A 929 -25.37 7.10 -6.40
N TYR A 930 -24.99 8.30 -5.97
CA TYR A 930 -23.93 9.09 -6.57
C TYR A 930 -22.99 9.59 -5.49
N MET A 931 -21.69 9.36 -5.68
CA MET A 931 -20.65 9.77 -4.76
C MET A 931 -19.77 10.84 -5.40
N LEU A 932 -19.52 11.90 -4.64
CA LEU A 932 -18.51 12.92 -4.92
C LEU A 932 -17.41 12.85 -3.86
N LYS A 933 -16.15 12.93 -4.29
CA LYS A 933 -14.98 12.93 -3.41
C LYS A 933 -14.02 14.04 -3.85
N HIS A 934 -13.77 14.98 -2.94
CA HIS A 934 -12.90 16.11 -3.18
C HIS A 934 -11.61 16.01 -2.36
N TYR A 935 -10.47 16.20 -3.01
CA TYR A 935 -9.15 16.23 -2.37
C TYR A 935 -8.72 17.67 -2.13
N GLY A 936 -8.06 17.93 -0.99
CA GLY A 936 -7.61 19.29 -0.65
C GLY A 936 -6.25 19.28 0.03
N PHE A 937 -5.62 20.46 0.09
CA PHE A 937 -4.29 20.67 0.66
C PHE A 937 -4.16 20.08 2.08
N ARG A 938 -3.25 19.12 2.24
CA ARG A 938 -2.97 18.40 3.52
C ARG A 938 -4.22 17.82 4.20
N LYS A 939 -5.18 17.31 3.42
CA LYS A 939 -6.40 16.64 3.93
C LYS A 939 -6.33 15.13 3.75
N GLU A 940 -6.23 14.41 4.87
CA GLU A 940 -6.26 12.95 4.90
C GLU A 940 -7.55 12.42 5.60
N PRO A 941 -8.28 11.47 4.99
CA PRO A 941 -8.01 10.79 3.70
C PRO A 941 -8.36 11.62 2.45
N TYR A 942 -9.22 12.64 2.59
CA TYR A 942 -9.65 13.59 1.57
C TYR A 942 -10.34 14.78 2.25
N SER A 943 -10.62 15.87 1.53
CA SER A 943 -11.25 17.07 2.10
C SER A 943 -12.71 16.83 2.46
N TYR A 944 -13.50 16.29 1.52
CA TYR A 944 -14.86 15.84 1.81
C TYR A 944 -15.32 14.70 0.89
N THR A 945 -16.34 13.96 1.34
CA THR A 945 -17.17 13.09 0.50
C THR A 945 -18.64 13.40 0.66
N GLN A 946 -19.38 13.30 -0.44
CA GLN A 946 -20.84 13.40 -0.48
C GLN A 946 -21.38 12.14 -1.14
N LEU A 947 -22.29 11.43 -0.48
CA LEU A 947 -22.99 10.27 -1.03
C LEU A 947 -24.49 10.50 -0.90
N LEU A 948 -25.20 10.45 -2.02
CA LEU A 948 -26.67 10.40 -2.04
C LEU A 948 -27.09 9.04 -2.61
N LYS A 949 -27.95 8.31 -1.91
CA LYS A 949 -28.43 6.98 -2.30
C LYS A 949 -29.94 6.91 -2.20
N GLY A 950 -30.61 6.49 -3.26
CA GLY A 950 -32.06 6.28 -3.30
C GLY A 950 -32.39 4.82 -3.60
N ASN A 951 -33.30 4.23 -2.82
CA ASN A 951 -33.85 2.89 -3.03
C ASN A 951 -35.37 2.93 -3.13
N TYR A 952 -35.93 1.99 -3.89
CA TYR A 952 -37.37 1.77 -4.02
C TYR A 952 -37.70 0.29 -3.78
N ALA A 953 -38.68 0.02 -2.92
CA ALA A 953 -39.25 -1.31 -2.73
C ALA A 953 -40.60 -1.42 -3.46
N PRO A 954 -40.72 -2.16 -4.58
CA PRO A 954 -41.97 -2.24 -5.34
C PRO A 954 -43.14 -2.86 -4.56
N LYS A 955 -42.87 -3.82 -3.67
CA LYS A 955 -43.90 -4.53 -2.89
C LYS A 955 -44.63 -3.60 -1.92
N THR A 956 -43.90 -2.75 -1.19
CA THR A 956 -44.46 -1.80 -0.22
C THR A 956 -44.68 -0.40 -0.80
N ARG A 957 -44.08 -0.13 -1.97
CA ARG A 957 -43.95 1.21 -2.58
C ARG A 957 -43.23 2.20 -1.66
N ALA A 958 -42.34 1.69 -0.80
CA ALA A 958 -41.52 2.50 0.09
C ALA A 958 -40.32 3.08 -0.68
N HIS A 959 -39.98 4.33 -0.37
CA HIS A 959 -38.74 4.96 -0.79
C HIS A 959 -37.83 5.10 0.42
N SER A 960 -36.53 4.90 0.21
CA SER A 960 -35.48 5.20 1.18
C SER A 960 -34.45 6.10 0.50
N ILE A 961 -34.25 7.29 1.04
CA ILE A 961 -33.25 8.25 0.57
C ILE A 961 -32.26 8.48 1.71
N ASN A 962 -30.98 8.22 1.45
CA ASN A 962 -29.91 8.38 2.41
C ASN A 962 -28.87 9.35 1.85
N TYR A 963 -28.44 10.28 2.67
CA TYR A 963 -27.37 11.21 2.38
C TYR A 963 -26.30 11.15 3.47
N GLU A 964 -25.05 11.00 3.03
CA GLU A 964 -23.87 11.02 3.88
C GLU A 964 -22.89 12.08 3.37
N GLY A 965 -22.71 13.14 4.15
CA GLY A 965 -21.66 14.13 3.95
C GLY A 965 -20.57 13.96 4.99
N ASN A 966 -19.32 13.74 4.60
CA ASN A 966 -18.19 13.71 5.53
C ASN A 966 -17.22 14.81 5.14
N ILE A 967 -16.89 15.70 6.06
CA ILE A 967 -15.94 16.81 5.86
C ILE A 967 -14.82 16.62 6.87
N TYR A 968 -13.60 16.40 6.40
CA TYR A 968 -12.50 15.99 7.25
C TYR A 968 -11.60 17.15 7.65
N SER A 969 -11.11 17.07 8.88
CA SER A 969 -10.12 17.99 9.48
C SER A 969 -10.47 19.48 9.35
N ILE A 970 -11.75 19.85 9.42
CA ILE A 970 -12.22 21.23 9.15
C ILE A 970 -11.76 22.22 10.22
N PHE A 971 -11.72 21.81 11.49
CA PHE A 971 -11.29 22.63 12.64
C PHE A 971 -9.89 22.24 13.18
N GLY A 972 -9.09 21.54 12.36
CA GLY A 972 -7.78 20.99 12.72
C GLY A 972 -7.66 19.51 12.39
N THR A 973 -6.44 18.97 12.45
CA THR A 973 -6.13 17.58 12.11
C THR A 973 -7.01 16.60 12.89
N ASN A 974 -7.61 15.65 12.17
CA ASN A 974 -8.47 14.59 12.72
C ASN A 974 -9.75 15.08 13.43
N LYS A 975 -10.16 16.34 13.22
CA LYS A 975 -11.43 16.90 13.70
C LYS A 975 -12.40 17.10 12.52
N ASP A 976 -13.38 16.22 12.41
CA ASP A 976 -14.26 16.11 11.25
C ASP A 976 -15.70 16.55 11.58
N ILE A 977 -16.46 16.92 10.53
CA ILE A 977 -17.92 17.06 10.59
C ILE A 977 -18.53 15.96 9.73
N LEU A 978 -19.48 15.21 10.30
CA LEU A 978 -20.26 14.24 9.57
C LEU A 978 -21.72 14.66 9.56
N LEU A 979 -22.28 14.80 8.37
CA LEU A 979 -23.69 15.08 8.13
C LEU A 979 -24.38 13.78 7.69
N ARG A 980 -25.46 13.44 8.35
CA ARG A 980 -26.30 12.28 8.03
C ARG A 980 -27.74 12.75 7.86
N ALA A 981 -28.35 12.35 6.77
CA ALA A 981 -29.78 12.51 6.56
C ALA A 981 -30.37 11.21 6.02
N SER A 982 -31.49 10.79 6.57
CA SER A 982 -32.25 9.65 6.05
C SER A 982 -33.72 10.00 6.01
N PHE A 983 -34.39 9.62 4.93
CA PHE A 983 -35.82 9.75 4.74
C PHE A 983 -36.38 8.41 4.29
N ASN A 984 -37.36 7.88 5.01
CA ASN A 984 -38.11 6.71 4.58
C ASN A 984 -39.61 7.03 4.55
N GLY A 985 -40.28 6.76 3.42
CA GLY A 985 -41.71 7.05 3.24
C GLY A 985 -42.14 7.07 1.76
N PRO A 986 -43.40 7.39 1.42
CA PRO A 986 -44.56 7.56 2.29
C PRO A 986 -45.21 6.23 2.75
N LYS A 987 -44.64 5.07 2.41
CA LYS A 987 -45.18 3.74 2.77
C LYS A 987 -44.11 2.84 3.38
N TYR A 988 -43.20 3.43 4.16
CA TYR A 988 -42.21 2.63 4.89
C TYR A 988 -42.92 1.80 5.94
N THR A 989 -42.56 0.53 6.07
CA THR A 989 -43.24 -0.42 6.93
C THR A 989 -42.32 -0.98 7.98
N PHE A 990 -42.78 -1.06 9.23
CA PHE A 990 -42.17 -1.86 10.29
C PHE A 990 -43.28 -2.57 11.06
N ASN A 991 -42.96 -3.64 11.77
CA ASN A 991 -43.97 -4.41 12.52
C ASN A 991 -43.91 -4.08 14.02
N TYR A 992 -45.06 -4.10 14.70
CA TYR A 992 -45.16 -3.94 16.14
C TYR A 992 -46.22 -4.88 16.72
N TYR A 993 -45.76 -5.84 17.52
CA TYR A 993 -46.58 -6.91 18.11
C TYR A 993 -47.02 -6.60 19.56
N GLY A 994 -46.80 -5.37 20.01
CA GLY A 994 -46.90 -4.98 21.41
C GLY A 994 -45.53 -4.98 22.11
N GLN A 995 -45.54 -4.58 23.37
CA GLN A 995 -44.34 -4.49 24.20
C GLN A 995 -44.15 -5.79 24.97
N GLY A 996 -42.94 -6.35 24.87
CA GLY A 996 -42.51 -7.47 25.70
C GLY A 996 -42.07 -8.74 24.98
N ASN A 997 -41.43 -9.61 25.77
CA ASN A 997 -40.81 -10.87 25.35
C ASN A 997 -41.83 -12.00 25.11
N SER A 998 -43.06 -11.86 25.61
CA SER A 998 -44.14 -12.86 25.53
C SER A 998 -45.27 -12.47 24.58
N THR A 999 -45.07 -11.44 23.73
CA THR A 999 -46.12 -10.96 22.81
C THR A 999 -46.56 -12.07 21.85
N PRO A 1000 -47.88 -12.31 21.66
CA PRO A 1000 -48.36 -13.36 20.78
C PRO A 1000 -48.19 -13.00 19.30
N ASN A 1001 -47.85 -13.98 18.47
CA ASN A 1001 -47.93 -13.89 17.03
C ASN A 1001 -49.22 -14.58 16.55
N VAL A 1002 -50.30 -13.82 16.34
CA VAL A 1002 -51.63 -14.38 16.03
C VAL A 1002 -51.80 -14.60 14.53
N GLY A 1003 -51.52 -15.83 14.06
CA GLY A 1003 -51.76 -16.27 12.68
C GLY A 1003 -50.85 -15.63 11.61
N ASP A 1004 -51.20 -15.79 10.33
CA ASP A 1004 -50.47 -15.20 9.18
C ASP A 1004 -50.83 -13.73 8.88
N ALA A 1005 -51.56 -13.06 9.79
CA ALA A 1005 -52.09 -11.71 9.60
C ALA A 1005 -51.04 -10.61 9.82
N ILE A 1006 -49.93 -10.64 9.07
CA ILE A 1006 -48.84 -9.64 9.16
C ILE A 1006 -49.34 -8.20 9.02
N ASP A 1007 -50.39 -7.98 8.24
CA ASP A 1007 -50.97 -6.65 8.03
C ASP A 1007 -51.62 -6.06 9.30
N TYR A 1008 -52.02 -6.90 10.26
CA TYR A 1008 -52.55 -6.45 11.55
C TYR A 1008 -51.46 -5.78 12.42
N TYR A 1009 -50.23 -6.32 12.39
CA TYR A 1009 -49.09 -5.82 13.17
C TYR A 1009 -48.23 -4.81 12.40
N ARG A 1010 -48.43 -4.70 11.09
CA ARG A 1010 -47.66 -3.81 10.21
C ARG A 1010 -48.09 -2.36 10.40
N ILE A 1011 -47.11 -1.52 10.67
CA ILE A 1011 -47.25 -0.07 10.82
C ILE A 1011 -46.62 0.60 9.62
N ARG A 1012 -47.36 1.53 9.02
CA ARG A 1012 -46.85 2.42 7.98
C ARG A 1012 -46.38 3.71 8.63
N SER A 1013 -45.20 4.17 8.24
CA SER A 1013 -44.67 5.41 8.73
C SER A 1013 -43.93 6.20 7.65
N LYS A 1014 -43.72 7.47 7.98
CA LYS A 1014 -42.74 8.33 7.32
C LYS A 1014 -41.79 8.79 8.40
N ASN A 1015 -40.49 8.65 8.16
CA ASN A 1015 -39.49 9.15 9.08
C ASN A 1015 -38.45 10.00 8.36
N LEU A 1016 -37.98 11.04 9.06
CA LEU A 1016 -36.87 11.88 8.66
C LEU A 1016 -35.93 11.95 9.86
N SER A 1017 -34.66 11.61 9.65
CA SER A 1017 -33.60 11.77 10.65
C SER A 1017 -32.50 12.62 10.05
N LEU A 1018 -32.13 13.69 10.75
CA LEU A 1018 -31.03 14.59 10.42
C LEU A 1018 -30.05 14.59 11.58
N THR A 1019 -28.76 14.50 11.31
CA THR A 1019 -27.74 14.54 12.36
C THR A 1019 -26.46 15.19 11.84
N ALA A 1020 -25.87 16.04 12.68
CA ALA A 1020 -24.54 16.60 12.46
C ALA A 1020 -23.64 16.15 13.62
N TYR A 1021 -22.60 15.37 13.32
CA TYR A 1021 -21.60 14.96 14.29
C TYR A 1021 -20.35 15.81 14.17
N PHE A 1022 -19.82 16.27 15.30
CA PHE A 1022 -18.42 16.59 15.45
C PHE A 1022 -17.66 15.32 15.85
N GLN A 1023 -16.74 14.87 15.01
CA GLN A 1023 -15.94 13.65 15.22
C GLN A 1023 -14.48 14.00 15.49
N ARG A 1024 -13.87 13.33 16.48
CA ARG A 1024 -12.42 13.26 16.65
C ARG A 1024 -11.92 11.86 16.32
N ARG A 1025 -11.02 11.73 15.35
CA ARG A 1025 -10.27 10.50 15.07
C ARG A 1025 -9.00 10.48 15.93
N PHE A 1026 -8.85 9.45 16.75
CA PHE A 1026 -7.63 9.25 17.54
C PHE A 1026 -6.62 8.40 16.76
N THR A 1027 -7.13 7.41 16.02
CA THR A 1027 -6.36 6.60 15.07
C THR A 1027 -7.19 6.38 13.79
N GLN A 1028 -6.68 5.64 12.80
CA GLN A 1028 -7.51 5.22 11.66
C GLN A 1028 -8.63 4.23 12.06
N ALA A 1029 -8.48 3.55 13.19
CA ALA A 1029 -9.39 2.53 13.68
C ALA A 1029 -10.29 3.01 14.82
N PHE A 1030 -9.92 4.09 15.53
CA PHE A 1030 -10.66 4.60 16.69
C PHE A 1030 -11.11 6.05 16.52
N ALA A 1031 -12.43 6.26 16.61
CA ALA A 1031 -13.06 7.57 16.51
C ALA A 1031 -14.20 7.73 17.53
N ILE A 1032 -14.37 8.96 18.01
CA ILE A 1032 -15.50 9.37 18.85
C ILE A 1032 -16.22 10.52 18.16
N GLY A 1033 -17.54 10.49 18.12
CA GLY A 1033 -18.36 11.57 17.58
C GLY A 1033 -19.50 11.96 18.50
N ILE A 1034 -19.86 13.25 18.52
CA ILE A 1034 -21.01 13.78 19.24
C ILE A 1034 -21.64 14.94 18.46
N GLY A 1035 -22.96 15.10 18.49
CA GLY A 1035 -23.58 16.31 17.99
C GLY A 1035 -25.11 16.27 17.94
N PRO A 1036 -25.73 17.39 17.53
CA PRO A 1036 -27.18 17.53 17.51
C PRO A 1036 -27.82 16.76 16.34
N GLY A 1037 -29.07 16.39 16.54
CA GLY A 1037 -29.92 15.77 15.54
C GLY A 1037 -31.39 16.17 15.71
N TYR A 1038 -32.16 15.87 14.69
CA TYR A 1038 -33.60 16.08 14.64
C TYR A 1038 -34.26 14.85 14.03
N GLU A 1039 -35.31 14.35 14.69
CA GLU A 1039 -36.11 13.24 14.17
C GLU A 1039 -37.58 13.59 14.10
N LEU A 1040 -38.19 13.20 13.00
CA LEU A 1040 -39.61 13.36 12.74
C LEU A 1040 -40.18 11.98 12.41
N TYR A 1041 -41.20 11.56 13.13
CA TYR A 1041 -41.96 10.34 12.86
C TYR A 1041 -43.41 10.68 12.59
N TRP A 1042 -43.92 10.15 11.48
CA TRP A 1042 -45.31 10.23 11.08
C TRP A 1042 -45.86 8.82 11.01
N ILE A 1043 -46.75 8.46 11.92
CA ILE A 1043 -47.41 7.15 11.91
C ILE A 1043 -48.70 7.28 11.10
N GLU A 1044 -48.86 6.47 10.07
CA GLU A 1044 -50.12 6.35 9.35
C GLU A 1044 -51.01 5.34 10.07
N LYS A 1045 -52.27 5.69 10.31
CA LYS A 1045 -53.24 4.84 11.01
C LYS A 1045 -54.13 4.10 10.00
N PRO A 1046 -53.85 2.83 9.67
CA PRO A 1046 -54.77 2.02 8.87
C PRO A 1046 -56.00 1.60 9.68
N ALA A 1047 -57.09 1.30 8.99
CA ALA A 1047 -58.26 0.66 9.59
C ALA A 1047 -57.93 -0.80 9.94
N ASN A 1048 -58.33 -1.26 11.13
CA ASN A 1048 -58.21 -2.65 11.60
C ASN A 1048 -56.75 -3.14 11.82
N ASN A 1049 -55.97 -2.44 12.66
CA ASN A 1049 -54.61 -2.83 13.05
C ASN A 1049 -54.39 -2.88 14.58
N PHE A 1050 -53.22 -3.36 15.02
CA PHE A 1050 -52.87 -3.44 16.44
C PHE A 1050 -52.95 -2.07 17.15
N LEU A 1051 -52.56 -0.96 16.50
CA LEU A 1051 -52.66 0.38 17.08
C LEU A 1051 -54.11 0.85 17.32
N THR A 1052 -55.09 0.24 16.64
CA THR A 1052 -56.53 0.47 16.86
C THR A 1052 -57.16 -0.48 17.88
N SER A 1053 -56.44 -1.50 18.32
CA SER A 1053 -56.94 -2.52 19.25
C SER A 1053 -57.12 -1.98 20.68
N PRO A 1054 -57.98 -2.60 21.51
CA PRO A 1054 -58.05 -2.33 22.96
C PRO A 1054 -56.69 -2.40 23.66
N ASP A 1055 -55.82 -3.32 23.23
CA ASP A 1055 -54.56 -3.69 23.89
C ASP A 1055 -53.40 -2.69 23.67
N PHE A 1056 -53.56 -1.71 22.76
CA PHE A 1056 -52.56 -0.67 22.54
C PHE A 1056 -52.70 0.47 23.56
N PHE A 1057 -51.64 0.77 24.30
CA PHE A 1057 -51.69 1.69 25.45
C PHE A 1057 -51.46 3.18 25.09
N GLU A 1058 -50.83 3.51 23.95
CA GLU A 1058 -50.47 4.90 23.53
C GLU A 1058 -51.47 5.53 22.53
N LYS A 1059 -52.79 5.33 22.68
CA LYS A 1059 -53.79 5.74 21.67
C LYS A 1059 -53.89 7.25 21.40
N LYS A 1060 -53.56 8.09 22.38
CA LYS A 1060 -53.78 9.55 22.34
C LYS A 1060 -52.76 10.30 21.47
N ASP A 1061 -51.58 9.73 21.25
CA ASP A 1061 -50.45 10.41 20.60
C ASP A 1061 -50.25 10.08 19.11
N LEU A 1062 -51.13 9.27 18.51
CA LEU A 1062 -50.97 8.77 17.15
C LEU A 1062 -51.35 9.76 16.03
N ASN A 1063 -52.12 10.82 16.33
CA ASN A 1063 -52.70 11.70 15.31
C ASN A 1063 -51.75 12.83 14.85
N ASN A 1064 -50.69 13.09 15.63
CA ASN A 1064 -49.75 14.16 15.35
C ASN A 1064 -48.35 13.60 15.07
N PRO A 1065 -47.53 14.30 14.28
CA PRO A 1065 -46.15 13.90 14.06
C PRO A 1065 -45.34 14.13 15.33
N SER A 1066 -44.62 13.11 15.79
CA SER A 1066 -43.67 13.24 16.89
C SER A 1066 -42.37 13.87 16.37
N ARG A 1067 -41.90 14.89 17.08
CA ARG A 1067 -40.70 15.67 16.73
C ARG A 1067 -39.73 15.61 17.88
N PHE A 1068 -38.50 15.18 17.64
CA PHE A 1068 -37.48 15.05 18.68
C PHE A 1068 -36.25 15.90 18.36
N GLY A 1069 -35.81 16.67 19.35
CA GLY A 1069 -34.43 17.14 19.42
C GLY A 1069 -33.56 16.03 19.99
N VAL A 1070 -32.43 15.75 19.35
CA VAL A 1070 -31.57 14.62 19.71
C VAL A 1070 -30.14 15.09 19.93
N ILE A 1071 -29.47 14.57 20.96
CA ILE A 1071 -28.00 14.62 21.07
C ILE A 1071 -27.51 13.21 20.81
N ARG A 1072 -26.80 13.00 19.71
CA ARG A 1072 -26.25 11.69 19.34
C ARG A 1072 -24.77 11.64 19.64
N SER A 1073 -24.30 10.53 20.19
CA SER A 1073 -22.87 10.28 20.38
C SER A 1073 -22.51 8.83 20.10
N TYR A 1074 -21.27 8.59 19.66
CA TYR A 1074 -20.73 7.26 19.47
C TYR A 1074 -19.23 7.19 19.75
N ALA A 1075 -18.77 6.00 20.13
CA ALA A 1075 -17.37 5.59 20.10
C ALA A 1075 -17.25 4.33 19.24
N ASN A 1076 -16.39 4.37 18.22
CA ASN A 1076 -16.24 3.29 17.25
C ASN A 1076 -14.78 2.83 17.17
N ILE A 1077 -14.56 1.54 17.37
CA ILE A 1077 -13.29 0.83 17.21
C ILE A 1077 -13.47 -0.18 16.07
N ASP A 1078 -12.72 -0.07 14.98
CA ASP A 1078 -12.79 -1.00 13.85
C ASP A 1078 -11.39 -1.44 13.39
N PHE A 1079 -11.04 -2.70 13.67
CA PHE A 1079 -9.77 -3.33 13.35
C PHE A 1079 -9.94 -4.58 12.48
N VAL A 1080 -11.01 -4.68 11.69
CA VAL A 1080 -11.21 -5.84 10.81
C VAL A 1080 -10.25 -5.79 9.62
N ASN A 1081 -9.76 -6.96 9.21
CA ASN A 1081 -8.79 -7.07 8.11
C ASN A 1081 -9.36 -6.70 6.73
N ASN A 1082 -10.67 -6.85 6.56
CA ASN A 1082 -11.41 -6.50 5.35
C ASN A 1082 -12.84 -6.09 5.74
N THR A 1083 -13.31 -4.96 5.23
CA THR A 1083 -14.62 -4.40 5.59
C THR A 1083 -15.79 -5.12 4.91
N LEU A 1084 -15.58 -5.74 3.75
CA LEU A 1084 -16.60 -6.49 3.00
C LEU A 1084 -16.66 -7.96 3.43
N PHE A 1085 -15.51 -8.61 3.60
CA PHE A 1085 -15.39 -10.01 3.99
C PHE A 1085 -14.45 -10.16 5.21
N PRO A 1086 -14.90 -9.79 6.42
CA PRO A 1086 -14.08 -9.90 7.62
C PRO A 1086 -13.81 -11.36 7.93
N THR A 1087 -12.53 -11.75 7.95
CA THR A 1087 -12.09 -13.08 8.41
C THR A 1087 -11.41 -13.02 9.77
N SER A 1088 -11.09 -11.81 10.22
CA SER A 1088 -10.12 -11.58 11.27
C SER A 1088 -10.27 -10.15 11.81
N GLY A 1089 -10.24 -9.97 13.13
CA GLY A 1089 -10.28 -8.66 13.79
C GLY A 1089 -11.53 -8.40 14.64
N VAL A 1090 -11.68 -7.16 15.11
CA VAL A 1090 -12.72 -6.73 16.07
C VAL A 1090 -13.38 -5.45 15.59
N ARG A 1091 -14.71 -5.36 15.72
CA ARG A 1091 -15.48 -4.13 15.59
C ARG A 1091 -16.26 -3.89 16.86
N TRP A 1092 -16.16 -2.72 17.45
CA TRP A 1092 -16.90 -2.35 18.64
C TRP A 1092 -17.47 -0.94 18.51
N LYS A 1093 -18.80 -0.85 18.46
CA LYS A 1093 -19.53 0.41 18.37
C LYS A 1093 -20.37 0.61 19.62
N ASN A 1094 -20.20 1.76 20.26
CA ASN A 1094 -20.97 2.19 21.41
C ASN A 1094 -21.71 3.48 21.04
N GLU A 1095 -22.96 3.61 21.44
CA GLU A 1095 -23.78 4.80 21.20
C GLU A 1095 -24.50 5.22 22.49
N ILE A 1096 -24.53 6.52 22.75
CA ILE A 1096 -25.26 7.15 23.85
C ILE A 1096 -26.01 8.32 23.23
N ASN A 1097 -27.34 8.21 23.15
CA ASN A 1097 -28.18 9.19 22.47
C ASN A 1097 -29.26 9.69 23.43
N TYR A 1098 -29.39 11.01 23.58
CA TYR A 1098 -30.46 11.63 24.36
C TYR A 1098 -31.53 12.17 23.43
N PHE A 1099 -32.78 11.82 23.67
CA PHE A 1099 -33.94 12.25 22.91
C PHE A 1099 -34.85 13.10 23.78
N SER A 1100 -35.35 14.20 23.22
CA SER A 1100 -36.30 15.09 23.86
C SER A 1100 -37.41 15.48 22.88
N GLU A 1101 -38.65 15.19 23.23
CA GLU A 1101 -39.80 15.54 22.39
C GLU A 1101 -40.09 17.05 22.44
N LEU A 1102 -40.25 17.67 21.27
CA LEU A 1102 -40.43 19.12 21.11
C LEU A 1102 -41.90 19.58 21.25
N ASN A 1103 -42.85 18.63 21.32
CA ASN A 1103 -44.29 18.89 21.47
C ASN A 1103 -44.76 18.48 22.90
N LYS A 1104 -46.03 18.78 23.24
CA LYS A 1104 -46.60 18.82 24.62
C LYS A 1104 -46.34 17.62 25.56
N SER A 1105 -45.99 16.43 25.08
CA SER A 1105 -45.80 15.21 25.90
C SER A 1105 -44.51 15.20 26.73
N HIS A 1106 -43.50 16.03 26.43
CA HIS A 1106 -42.22 16.12 27.17
C HIS A 1106 -41.52 14.75 27.40
N ASP A 1107 -41.70 13.76 26.51
CA ASP A 1107 -41.00 12.49 26.61
C ASP A 1107 -39.50 12.71 26.41
N ASN A 1108 -38.72 12.29 27.40
CA ASN A 1108 -37.27 12.39 27.39
C ASN A 1108 -36.66 11.04 27.78
N PHE A 1109 -35.72 10.54 26.98
CA PHE A 1109 -35.04 9.30 27.30
C PHE A 1109 -33.60 9.27 26.77
N LEU A 1110 -32.80 8.46 27.45
CA LEU A 1110 -31.45 8.08 27.04
C LEU A 1110 -31.51 6.70 26.37
N HIS A 1111 -31.02 6.61 25.14
CA HIS A 1111 -30.80 5.38 24.40
C HIS A 1111 -29.32 4.98 24.49
N LEU A 1112 -29.05 3.88 25.17
CA LEU A 1112 -27.72 3.29 25.31
C LEU A 1112 -27.62 2.08 24.39
N LYS A 1113 -26.58 1.96 23.59
CA LYS A 1113 -26.36 0.80 22.71
C LYS A 1113 -24.89 0.41 22.64
N SER A 1114 -24.62 -0.89 22.67
CA SER A 1114 -23.28 -1.45 22.43
C SER A 1114 -23.37 -2.65 21.49
N ASP A 1115 -22.44 -2.72 20.54
CA ASP A 1115 -22.37 -3.73 19.49
C ASP A 1115 -20.92 -4.15 19.27
N LEU A 1116 -20.59 -5.40 19.60
CA LEU A 1116 -19.24 -5.94 19.60
C LEU A 1116 -19.18 -7.18 18.72
N SER A 1117 -18.42 -7.11 17.64
CA SER A 1117 -18.20 -8.20 16.69
C SER A 1117 -16.75 -8.67 16.71
N PHE A 1118 -16.57 -9.98 16.79
CA PHE A 1118 -15.29 -10.68 16.75
C PHE A 1118 -15.23 -11.60 15.54
N TYR A 1119 -14.09 -11.61 14.85
CA TYR A 1119 -13.84 -12.47 13.71
C TYR A 1119 -12.54 -13.22 13.91
N ALA A 1120 -12.59 -14.54 13.74
CA ALA A 1120 -11.44 -15.42 13.88
C ALA A 1120 -11.44 -16.51 12.83
N THR A 1121 -10.32 -16.68 12.13
CA THR A 1121 -10.09 -17.80 11.21
C THR A 1121 -8.88 -18.58 11.67
N PRO A 1122 -9.06 -19.65 12.46
CA PRO A 1122 -7.96 -20.49 12.90
C PRO A 1122 -7.25 -21.15 11.70
N ASN A 1123 -5.96 -21.40 11.83
CA ASN A 1123 -5.14 -22.03 10.80
C ASN A 1123 -5.32 -23.56 10.79
N PHE A 1124 -6.53 -24.02 10.49
CA PHE A 1124 -6.82 -25.44 10.25
C PHE A 1124 -6.63 -25.79 8.77
N ASN A 1125 -6.45 -27.08 8.46
CA ASN A 1125 -6.38 -27.57 7.07
C ASN A 1125 -7.63 -27.24 6.23
N PHE A 1126 -8.72 -26.80 6.88
CA PHE A 1126 -9.93 -26.25 6.27
C PHE A 1126 -10.23 -24.87 6.90
N PRO A 1127 -10.11 -23.75 6.15
CA PRO A 1127 -10.27 -22.41 6.73
C PRO A 1127 -11.73 -22.15 7.08
N VAL A 1128 -12.02 -22.03 8.38
CA VAL A 1128 -13.35 -21.70 8.93
C VAL A 1128 -13.26 -20.39 9.67
N THR A 1129 -14.07 -19.42 9.28
CA THR A 1129 -14.18 -18.16 10.02
C THR A 1129 -15.33 -18.26 11.02
N ALA A 1130 -15.01 -18.14 12.31
CA ALA A 1130 -15.99 -17.87 13.35
C ALA A 1130 -16.23 -16.36 13.46
N ALA A 1131 -17.48 -15.94 13.31
CA ALA A 1131 -17.92 -14.58 13.56
C ALA A 1131 -18.91 -14.58 14.74
N ILE A 1132 -18.66 -13.78 15.75
CA ILE A 1132 -19.50 -13.65 16.95
C ILE A 1132 -19.84 -12.18 17.14
N ARG A 1133 -21.12 -11.85 17.25
CA ARG A 1133 -21.60 -10.49 17.52
C ARG A 1133 -22.45 -10.53 18.77
N LEU A 1134 -22.10 -9.68 19.72
CA LEU A 1134 -22.80 -9.49 20.99
C LEU A 1134 -23.27 -8.06 21.03
N GLY A 1135 -24.52 -7.84 21.41
CA GLY A 1135 -25.01 -6.48 21.54
C GLY A 1135 -26.21 -6.34 22.45
N GLY A 1136 -26.44 -5.10 22.84
CA GLY A 1136 -27.53 -4.73 23.71
C GLY A 1136 -27.90 -3.28 23.55
N ALA A 1137 -29.14 -2.97 23.85
CA ALA A 1137 -29.62 -1.61 23.92
C ALA A 1137 -30.59 -1.42 25.09
N ALA A 1138 -30.69 -0.20 25.63
CA ALA A 1138 -31.61 0.14 26.70
C ALA A 1138 -32.10 1.59 26.59
N ASN A 1139 -33.40 1.78 26.85
CA ASN A 1139 -34.04 3.09 27.00
C ASN A 1139 -34.21 3.41 28.49
N VAL A 1140 -33.66 4.54 28.93
CA VAL A 1140 -33.81 5.06 30.30
C VAL A 1140 -34.61 6.36 30.24
N GLY A 1141 -35.80 6.39 30.84
CA GLY A 1141 -36.77 7.49 30.70
C GLY A 1141 -38.00 7.12 29.85
N ASP A 1142 -38.79 8.12 29.46
CA ASP A 1142 -40.05 7.92 28.73
C ASP A 1142 -39.83 7.99 27.22
N TYR A 1143 -40.31 6.98 26.49
CA TYR A 1143 -40.11 6.82 25.05
C TYR A 1143 -41.40 6.30 24.40
N LYS A 1144 -41.61 6.63 23.12
CA LYS A 1144 -42.77 6.15 22.36
C LYS A 1144 -42.57 4.74 21.84
N PHE A 1145 -43.65 4.00 21.58
CA PHE A 1145 -43.57 2.60 21.13
C PHE A 1145 -42.67 2.38 19.88
N PHE A 1146 -42.62 3.33 18.94
CA PHE A 1146 -41.79 3.23 17.73
C PHE A 1146 -40.29 3.48 17.99
N GLN A 1147 -39.93 3.98 19.17
CA GLN A 1147 -38.56 4.13 19.69
C GLN A 1147 -38.14 2.94 20.58
N SER A 1148 -38.96 1.89 20.66
CA SER A 1148 -38.62 0.66 21.38
C SER A 1148 -37.35 0.01 20.82
N ASN A 1149 -36.68 -0.77 21.67
CA ASN A 1149 -35.57 -1.61 21.25
C ASN A 1149 -36.13 -2.91 20.63
N PHE A 1150 -35.85 -3.12 19.34
CA PHE A 1150 -36.43 -4.22 18.56
C PHE A 1150 -35.45 -5.38 18.30
N LEU A 1151 -35.94 -6.61 18.44
CA LEU A 1151 -35.31 -7.83 17.92
C LEU A 1151 -36.07 -8.38 16.70
N GLY A 1152 -35.36 -8.86 15.68
CA GLY A 1152 -35.98 -9.43 14.47
C GLY A 1152 -35.00 -9.71 13.32
N ASN A 1153 -35.53 -10.13 12.16
CA ASN A 1153 -34.76 -10.70 11.04
C ASN A 1153 -33.60 -9.82 10.57
N THR A 1154 -33.89 -8.57 10.20
CA THR A 1154 -32.93 -7.65 9.54
C THR A 1154 -31.93 -7.02 10.51
N THR A 1155 -32.08 -7.22 11.82
CA THR A 1155 -31.25 -6.58 12.84
C THR A 1155 -30.32 -7.55 13.56
N ASN A 1156 -30.88 -8.61 14.18
CA ASN A 1156 -30.16 -9.42 15.16
C ASN A 1156 -30.77 -10.82 15.43
N LEU A 1157 -31.92 -11.17 14.85
CA LEU A 1157 -32.59 -12.44 15.14
C LEU A 1157 -33.18 -13.02 13.84
N ARG A 1158 -32.31 -13.59 12.99
CA ARG A 1158 -32.71 -14.19 11.70
C ARG A 1158 -33.68 -15.34 11.94
N GLY A 1159 -34.63 -15.60 11.04
CA GLY A 1159 -35.63 -16.67 11.27
C GLY A 1159 -36.83 -16.27 12.13
N TYR A 1160 -36.92 -15.00 12.52
CA TYR A 1160 -38.16 -14.34 12.98
C TYR A 1160 -38.60 -13.26 11.98
N ARG A 1161 -39.76 -12.63 12.17
CA ARG A 1161 -40.20 -11.46 11.37
C ARG A 1161 -39.39 -10.20 11.70
N ASN A 1162 -39.44 -9.17 10.85
CA ASN A 1162 -38.83 -7.89 11.18
C ASN A 1162 -39.51 -7.28 12.41
N ASN A 1163 -38.74 -6.65 13.30
CA ASN A 1163 -39.24 -5.98 14.52
C ASN A 1163 -40.19 -6.84 15.37
N ARG A 1164 -39.91 -8.15 15.49
CA ARG A 1164 -40.81 -9.12 16.10
C ARG A 1164 -41.03 -8.86 17.60
N PHE A 1165 -39.98 -8.57 18.35
CA PHE A 1165 -40.05 -8.31 19.78
C PHE A 1165 -39.63 -6.88 20.06
N ALA A 1166 -40.40 -6.16 20.87
CA ALA A 1166 -40.13 -4.78 21.26
C ALA A 1166 -39.99 -4.70 22.78
N GLY A 1167 -39.00 -3.97 23.29
CA GLY A 1167 -38.86 -3.77 24.73
C GLY A 1167 -38.12 -2.49 25.08
N ARG A 1168 -38.04 -2.22 26.40
CA ARG A 1168 -37.23 -1.14 26.96
C ARG A 1168 -35.75 -1.42 26.77
N SER A 1169 -35.33 -2.67 26.92
CA SER A 1169 -33.98 -3.11 26.59
C SER A 1169 -33.98 -4.44 25.85
N TYR A 1170 -32.87 -4.75 25.19
CA TYR A 1170 -32.61 -6.10 24.68
C TYR A 1170 -31.16 -6.50 24.90
N LEU A 1171 -30.95 -7.82 24.89
CA LEU A 1171 -29.64 -8.43 24.69
C LEU A 1171 -29.75 -9.44 23.55
N TYR A 1172 -28.72 -9.52 22.73
CA TYR A 1172 -28.62 -10.54 21.68
C TYR A 1172 -27.20 -11.05 21.51
N GLN A 1173 -27.11 -12.24 20.93
CA GLN A 1173 -25.90 -12.91 20.51
C GLN A 1173 -26.15 -13.53 19.14
N ASN A 1174 -25.27 -13.25 18.19
CA ASN A 1174 -25.21 -13.90 16.88
C ASN A 1174 -23.89 -14.65 16.77
N SER A 1175 -23.96 -15.88 16.30
CA SER A 1175 -22.79 -16.69 15.96
C SER A 1175 -22.93 -17.18 14.54
N GLU A 1176 -21.85 -17.11 13.78
CA GLU A 1176 -21.78 -17.60 12.42
C GLU A 1176 -20.46 -18.34 12.21
N LEU A 1177 -20.54 -19.53 11.63
CA LEU A 1177 -19.40 -20.29 11.15
C LEU A 1177 -19.43 -20.27 9.63
N ARG A 1178 -18.43 -19.61 9.03
CA ARG A 1178 -18.30 -19.45 7.59
C ARG A 1178 -17.29 -20.44 7.07
N PHE A 1179 -17.72 -21.27 6.14
CA PHE A 1179 -16.91 -22.27 5.47
C PHE A 1179 -16.68 -21.82 4.04
N LYS A 1180 -15.42 -21.56 3.68
CA LYS A 1180 -15.08 -21.38 2.27
C LYS A 1180 -15.11 -22.76 1.60
N VAL A 1181 -16.12 -23.01 0.78
CA VAL A 1181 -16.28 -24.31 0.09
C VAL A 1181 -15.29 -24.42 -1.05
N SER A 1182 -15.23 -23.38 -1.88
CA SER A 1182 -14.34 -23.38 -3.02
C SER A 1182 -13.95 -21.96 -3.38
N THR A 1183 -12.70 -21.82 -3.79
CA THR A 1183 -12.29 -20.69 -4.60
C THR A 1183 -12.51 -21.13 -6.04
N PHE A 1184 -13.49 -20.54 -6.70
CA PHE A 1184 -13.69 -20.82 -8.11
C PHE A 1184 -12.92 -19.78 -8.91
N ARG A 1185 -12.28 -20.28 -9.94
CA ARG A 1185 -11.51 -19.49 -10.87
C ARG A 1185 -11.83 -20.07 -12.23
N ASN A 1186 -12.83 -19.49 -12.88
CA ASN A 1186 -13.11 -19.79 -14.27
C ASN A 1186 -12.65 -18.60 -15.12
N TYR A 1187 -12.90 -18.69 -16.43
CA TYR A 1187 -12.61 -17.59 -17.33
C TYR A 1187 -13.32 -16.32 -16.81
N ILE A 1188 -14.64 -16.20 -16.81
CA ILE A 1188 -15.34 -14.90 -16.60
C ILE A 1188 -15.39 -14.41 -15.13
N PHE A 1189 -15.36 -15.29 -14.15
CA PHE A 1189 -15.57 -14.96 -12.74
C PHE A 1189 -14.50 -15.59 -11.86
N THR A 1190 -13.95 -14.76 -10.98
CA THR A 1190 -13.09 -15.18 -9.88
C THR A 1190 -13.72 -14.78 -8.56
N GLY A 1191 -13.70 -15.70 -7.62
CA GLY A 1191 -14.33 -15.45 -6.35
C GLY A 1191 -14.25 -16.62 -5.41
N ASN A 1192 -14.81 -16.37 -4.25
CA ASN A 1192 -14.99 -17.39 -3.25
C ASN A 1192 -16.47 -17.66 -3.12
N VAL A 1193 -16.85 -18.93 -3.14
CA VAL A 1193 -18.17 -19.39 -2.73
C VAL A 1193 -18.02 -20.13 -1.43
N GLY A 1194 -18.97 -19.92 -0.53
CA GLY A 1194 -18.97 -20.63 0.72
C GLY A 1194 -20.35 -20.80 1.29
N LEU A 1195 -20.36 -21.59 2.36
CA LEU A 1195 -21.52 -21.81 3.19
C LEU A 1195 -21.30 -21.09 4.50
N PHE A 1196 -22.38 -20.78 5.20
CA PHE A 1196 -22.30 -20.43 6.60
C PHE A 1196 -23.43 -21.11 7.36
N GLY A 1197 -23.17 -21.45 8.62
CA GLY A 1197 -24.19 -21.83 9.58
C GLY A 1197 -24.27 -20.74 10.64
N PHE A 1198 -25.49 -20.37 11.04
CA PHE A 1198 -25.66 -19.38 12.11
C PHE A 1198 -26.55 -19.89 13.24
N TYR A 1199 -26.33 -19.30 14.40
CA TYR A 1199 -27.17 -19.41 15.59
C TYR A 1199 -27.34 -18.03 16.20
N ASP A 1200 -28.58 -17.58 16.28
CA ASP A 1200 -28.95 -16.30 16.86
C ASP A 1200 -29.77 -16.54 18.13
N SER A 1201 -29.55 -15.71 19.14
CA SER A 1201 -30.28 -15.75 20.40
C SER A 1201 -30.50 -14.34 20.92
N GLY A 1202 -31.70 -14.03 21.38
CA GLY A 1202 -32.01 -12.71 21.90
C GLY A 1202 -33.19 -12.68 22.85
N ARG A 1203 -33.23 -11.65 23.68
CA ARG A 1203 -34.31 -11.39 24.63
C ARG A 1203 -34.55 -9.89 24.74
N VAL A 1204 -35.83 -9.50 24.77
CA VAL A 1204 -36.23 -8.15 25.18
C VAL A 1204 -36.67 -8.14 26.64
N TYR A 1205 -36.60 -6.97 27.27
CA TYR A 1205 -37.09 -6.74 28.63
C TYR A 1205 -38.01 -5.52 28.61
N SER A 1206 -39.14 -5.62 29.30
CA SER A 1206 -40.06 -4.50 29.53
C SER A 1206 -40.44 -4.39 31.01
N GLU A 1207 -41.33 -3.44 31.33
CA GLU A 1207 -41.87 -3.24 32.67
C GLU A 1207 -42.99 -4.21 33.02
N GLN A 1208 -43.47 -5.01 32.05
CA GLN A 1208 -44.52 -6.00 32.26
C GLN A 1208 -43.94 -7.34 32.77
N PRO A 1209 -44.69 -8.13 33.56
CA PRO A 1209 -44.30 -9.49 33.93
C PRO A 1209 -44.14 -10.37 32.70
N GLU A 1210 -42.93 -10.89 32.46
CA GLU A 1210 -42.57 -11.54 31.20
C GLU A 1210 -41.83 -12.86 31.36
N SER A 1211 -41.81 -13.65 30.28
CA SER A 1211 -41.07 -14.90 30.21
C SER A 1211 -39.56 -14.68 30.28
N ASP A 1212 -38.89 -15.54 31.03
CA ASP A 1212 -37.43 -15.62 31.10
C ASP A 1212 -36.77 -16.32 29.90
N ASN A 1213 -37.56 -16.73 28.92
CA ASN A 1213 -37.07 -17.46 27.76
C ASN A 1213 -36.26 -16.56 26.83
N TRP A 1214 -35.16 -17.10 26.32
CA TRP A 1214 -34.45 -16.54 25.18
C TRP A 1214 -35.08 -17.05 23.89
N HIS A 1215 -35.29 -16.15 22.94
CA HIS A 1215 -35.70 -16.51 21.59
C HIS A 1215 -34.46 -16.92 20.82
N SER A 1216 -34.52 -18.04 20.13
CA SER A 1216 -33.37 -18.58 19.42
C SER A 1216 -33.76 -19.09 18.06
N SER A 1217 -32.83 -18.94 17.13
CA SER A 1217 -32.99 -19.38 15.75
C SER A 1217 -31.65 -19.83 15.19
N TYR A 1218 -31.71 -20.65 14.16
CA TYR A 1218 -30.54 -21.18 13.50
C TYR A 1218 -30.83 -21.43 12.04
N GLY A 1219 -29.79 -21.54 11.24
CA GLY A 1219 -29.99 -21.74 9.81
C GLY A 1219 -28.72 -21.89 9.01
N PRO A 1220 -28.80 -22.53 7.85
CA PRO A 1220 -27.74 -22.48 6.85
C PRO A 1220 -27.84 -21.21 6.01
N GLY A 1221 -26.75 -20.90 5.32
CA GLY A 1221 -26.69 -19.85 4.32
C GLY A 1221 -25.55 -20.08 3.33
N VAL A 1222 -25.59 -19.33 2.24
CA VAL A 1222 -24.61 -19.34 1.17
C VAL A 1222 -24.10 -17.93 0.96
N TRP A 1223 -22.83 -17.81 0.56
CA TRP A 1223 -22.26 -16.52 0.21
C TRP A 1223 -21.39 -16.64 -1.02
N ILE A 1224 -21.35 -15.57 -1.80
CA ILE A 1224 -20.48 -15.41 -2.97
C ILE A 1224 -19.77 -14.07 -2.88
N ASN A 1225 -18.45 -14.12 -2.92
CA ASN A 1225 -17.59 -12.94 -2.96
C ASN A 1225 -16.88 -12.88 -4.31
N LEU A 1226 -17.30 -11.94 -5.15
CA LEU A 1226 -16.71 -11.71 -6.46
C LEU A 1226 -15.63 -10.63 -6.36
N TYR A 1227 -14.43 -10.96 -6.85
CA TYR A 1227 -13.29 -10.04 -6.97
C TYR A 1227 -12.86 -9.35 -5.65
N ASN A 1228 -13.28 -9.84 -4.48
CA ASN A 1228 -13.15 -9.17 -3.18
C ASN A 1228 -13.75 -7.76 -3.15
N ARG A 1229 -14.75 -7.49 -3.99
CA ARG A 1229 -15.41 -6.17 -4.10
C ARG A 1229 -16.94 -6.24 -4.02
N PHE A 1230 -17.51 -7.39 -4.32
CA PHE A 1230 -18.96 -7.58 -4.30
C PHE A 1230 -19.29 -8.87 -3.56
N LEU A 1231 -19.89 -8.73 -2.38
CA LEU A 1231 -20.28 -9.84 -1.52
C LEU A 1231 -21.81 -9.90 -1.47
N LEU A 1232 -22.38 -11.04 -1.83
CA LEU A 1232 -23.79 -11.36 -1.58
C LEU A 1232 -23.85 -12.53 -0.61
N SER A 1233 -24.77 -12.46 0.36
CA SER A 1233 -25.07 -13.57 1.26
C SER A 1233 -26.56 -13.84 1.29
N GLY A 1234 -26.95 -15.11 1.29
CA GLY A 1234 -28.33 -15.56 1.45
C GLY A 1234 -28.43 -16.54 2.62
N GLY A 1235 -29.42 -16.37 3.50
CA GLY A 1235 -29.61 -17.22 4.68
C GLY A 1235 -31.04 -17.75 4.79
N TYR A 1236 -31.20 -18.96 5.31
CA TYR A 1236 -32.49 -19.55 5.63
C TYR A 1236 -32.60 -19.79 7.14
N GLY A 1237 -33.30 -18.91 7.85
CA GLY A 1237 -33.44 -18.98 9.31
C GLY A 1237 -34.68 -19.71 9.76
N MET A 1238 -34.51 -20.61 10.74
CA MET A 1238 -35.57 -21.40 11.36
C MET A 1238 -35.73 -21.01 12.84
N SER A 1239 -36.98 -20.86 13.29
CA SER A 1239 -37.32 -20.57 14.68
C SER A 1239 -38.60 -21.29 15.12
N LYS A 1240 -39.00 -21.12 16.37
CA LYS A 1240 -40.30 -21.62 16.88
C LYS A 1240 -41.51 -20.98 16.19
N GLU A 1241 -41.34 -19.81 15.57
CA GLU A 1241 -42.43 -19.05 14.92
C GLU A 1241 -42.47 -19.17 13.41
N GLY A 1242 -41.48 -19.80 12.78
CA GLY A 1242 -41.46 -20.05 11.34
C GLY A 1242 -40.06 -20.06 10.72
N ASN A 1243 -40.04 -20.15 9.39
CA ASN A 1243 -38.82 -20.20 8.59
C ASN A 1243 -38.80 -19.08 7.55
N TYR A 1244 -37.69 -18.34 7.46
CA TYR A 1244 -37.58 -17.15 6.60
C TYR A 1244 -36.26 -17.11 5.82
N PHE A 1245 -36.35 -16.71 4.56
CA PHE A 1245 -35.20 -16.46 3.69
C PHE A 1245 -34.83 -14.97 3.69
N SER A 1246 -33.53 -14.67 3.69
CA SER A 1246 -32.97 -13.32 3.54
C SER A 1246 -31.84 -13.30 2.51
N LEU A 1247 -31.69 -12.19 1.79
CA LEU A 1247 -30.61 -11.95 0.84
C LEU A 1247 -30.04 -10.55 1.09
N ASN A 1248 -28.75 -10.47 1.39
CA ASN A 1248 -28.08 -9.24 1.77
C ASN A 1248 -26.90 -8.94 0.83
N SER A 1249 -26.65 -7.65 0.61
CA SER A 1249 -25.36 -7.16 0.11
C SER A 1249 -24.38 -7.04 1.28
N GLY A 1250 -23.48 -8.01 1.43
CA GLY A 1250 -22.62 -8.19 2.60
C GLY A 1250 -23.09 -9.31 3.54
N PHE A 1251 -22.38 -9.50 4.66
CA PHE A 1251 -22.83 -10.34 5.79
C PHE A 1251 -23.61 -9.52 6.81
N SER A 1252 -24.34 -10.19 7.71
CA SER A 1252 -25.11 -9.55 8.79
C SER A 1252 -24.28 -8.96 9.95
N PHE A 1253 -22.94 -9.07 9.91
CA PHE A 1253 -22.00 -8.71 10.98
C PHE A 1253 -21.14 -7.49 10.61
#